data_AF-N1J6A1-F1
#
_entry.id   AF-N1J6A1-F1
#
_cell.length_a   1.000
_cell.length_b   1.000
_cell.length_c   1.000
_cell.angle_alpha   90.00
_cell.angle_beta   90.00
_cell.angle_gamma   90.00
#
_symmetry.space_group_name_H-M   'P 1'
#
loop_
_entity.id
_entity.type
_entity.pdbx_description
1 polymer ?
#
loop_
_entity_poly.entity_id
_entity_poly.type
_entity_poly.pdbx_seq_one_letter_code
_entity_poly.pdbx_strand_id
1 'polypeptide(L)'
;MNLIILQLLFITWPRIALSNCTSDIAIDAYQDRVSKKNKWHLYTFDDGTTSGFTRVLSTKKVFFEAISARSYVFTEFPCQNLTDTSYDALTFSLRGPENASYVLELQTSASCSTKEYASNFISLTGVTSVTQNFTIPLSLFEGANLEAIKSIVFQDLTLGDWEIGETELSRTETPAHSISREAQDSSNSINSLSSTITQQILRRQNPEPCEPHLIDDFASQSRLTFLFYNAKLFPSSDDGTMKPVTGRVDTQTSVIVADNHVTLTPVNDKSYWFTQLGCLKATNTWGGIGMTIKAARGTTLRLEIGSDPTCTNTNPKNVAVSSTQLGWNFDGTEKYYQIPFSKFPGLDTDHLVTLLFSEMSKPVTLGPIALYCGTSGSAYTIPMITEPVESDEKIPTTKGQSVLLIDTFMNKDSNSLGFYHGGDDSVAATIANSRLTINTKGNADLSWYTQVANGCRDLTPLQDGYLHIAYSGSNAFTVALQQHNPTCNDKIRPIPFTWDSVEASRYSNSAKSDIYVPLTHFNIDRTKSIGFGFQGFYTSNPTTLSKIEIVSSVPSGFLVPSKLPTASLVFSCTRPNSFAFAIDDGEPKFAQRIVSTVAEAGIKVTFFTVGAPLLDPSTNLTNVYKGMLDSGHQVAYHSYTHPPMEGLPSLAAIDWELNNDIDAVKKTLGITSTYFRPPFGTEGARVRQRLESIIPGSKFVMWSVDVQDYLWAQSPTPENQITNFENDVKLGGNLVVMHYLYETTVNYLPRFIAIAKSTGKQLMRVDQCMEDPNAPPL
;
A
#
# COMPACT_ATOMS: atom_id res chain seq x y z
N MET A 1 -1.13 -29.41 -71.50
CA MET A 1 -0.49 -28.68 -72.62
C MET A 1 0.21 -27.48 -72.01
N ASN A 2 1.55 -27.55 -71.92
CA ASN A 2 2.56 -26.47 -71.99
C ASN A 2 2.29 -25.10 -71.29
N LEU A 3 3.24 -24.41 -70.66
CA LEU A 3 4.69 -24.57 -70.52
C LEU A 3 5.18 -23.60 -69.43
N ILE A 4 6.28 -24.00 -68.80
CA ILE A 4 7.29 -23.27 -68.04
C ILE A 4 7.70 -21.90 -68.66
N ILE A 5 7.96 -20.89 -67.82
CA ILE A 5 8.80 -19.72 -68.17
C ILE A 5 10.03 -19.65 -67.25
N LEU A 6 11.13 -20.11 -67.86
CA LEU A 6 12.53 -19.67 -67.84
C LEU A 6 13.14 -18.90 -66.64
N GLN A 7 14.15 -19.56 -66.06
CA GLN A 7 15.35 -18.96 -65.48
C GLN A 7 16.25 -18.35 -66.56
N LEU A 8 17.04 -17.34 -66.18
CA LEU A 8 18.39 -17.12 -66.71
C LEU A 8 19.29 -16.56 -65.60
N LEU A 9 20.40 -17.27 -65.40
CA LEU A 9 21.48 -16.99 -64.44
C LEU A 9 22.20 -15.66 -64.74
N PHE A 10 22.64 -14.99 -63.66
CA PHE A 10 23.86 -14.16 -63.68
C PHE A 10 24.74 -14.46 -62.46
N ILE A 11 25.82 -15.19 -62.75
CA ILE A 11 27.23 -15.05 -62.32
C ILE A 11 27.48 -14.29 -61.01
N THR A 12 28.05 -15.01 -60.05
CA THR A 12 28.65 -14.56 -58.80
C THR A 12 29.88 -13.68 -59.01
N TRP A 13 29.91 -12.52 -58.35
CA TRP A 13 31.14 -11.86 -57.91
C TRP A 13 31.37 -12.16 -56.42
N PRO A 14 32.61 -12.38 -55.96
CA PRO A 14 32.88 -12.66 -54.57
C PRO A 14 32.53 -11.40 -53.75
N ARG A 15 31.71 -11.56 -52.71
CA ARG A 15 31.63 -10.54 -51.66
C ARG A 15 33.03 -10.38 -51.09
N ILE A 16 33.58 -9.19 -51.25
CA ILE A 16 34.75 -8.70 -50.55
C ILE A 16 34.49 -8.95 -49.06
N ALA A 17 35.37 -9.73 -48.43
CA ALA A 17 35.43 -9.83 -46.98
C ALA A 17 35.69 -8.42 -46.43
N LEU A 18 34.68 -7.85 -45.77
CA LEU A 18 34.84 -6.61 -45.03
C LEU A 18 35.60 -6.89 -43.73
N SER A 19 36.45 -5.94 -43.39
CA SER A 19 37.63 -6.02 -42.53
C SER A 19 37.37 -6.52 -41.10
N ASN A 20 38.25 -7.42 -40.65
CA ASN A 20 38.37 -7.89 -39.27
C ASN A 20 38.53 -6.73 -38.27
N CYS A 21 37.62 -6.63 -37.29
CA CYS A 21 37.90 -5.97 -36.01
C CYS A 21 39.12 -6.64 -35.35
N THR A 22 40.09 -5.85 -34.89
CA THR A 22 41.35 -6.35 -34.34
C THR A 22 41.42 -6.32 -32.80
N SER A 23 40.50 -5.63 -32.11
CA SER A 23 40.37 -5.59 -30.63
C SER A 23 39.09 -4.85 -30.18
N ASP A 24 38.54 -5.13 -28.99
CA ASP A 24 37.35 -4.45 -28.43
C ASP A 24 37.49 -2.91 -28.39
N ILE A 25 36.37 -2.20 -28.57
CA ILE A 25 36.36 -0.73 -28.48
C ILE A 25 36.08 -0.35 -27.04
N ALA A 26 37.13 -0.04 -26.29
CA ALA A 26 36.95 0.56 -24.96
C ALA A 26 36.19 1.90 -25.07
N ILE A 27 35.07 1.99 -24.38
CA ILE A 27 34.21 3.19 -24.28
C ILE A 27 34.72 4.08 -23.16
N ASP A 28 34.84 3.51 -21.96
CA ASP A 28 35.44 4.18 -20.80
C ASP A 28 36.25 3.19 -19.97
N ALA A 29 37.48 3.58 -19.66
CA ALA A 29 38.40 2.84 -18.81
C ALA A 29 38.60 3.54 -17.45
N TYR A 30 37.89 4.65 -17.21
CA TYR A 30 37.90 5.47 -16.00
C TYR A 30 39.31 5.97 -15.60
N GLN A 31 40.12 6.33 -16.61
CA GLN A 31 41.57 6.57 -16.46
C GLN A 31 42.01 8.03 -16.18
N ASP A 32 41.13 9.04 -16.19
CA ASP A 32 41.49 10.44 -15.89
C ASP A 32 40.93 10.91 -14.54
N ARG A 33 41.81 11.40 -13.66
CA ARG A 33 41.50 11.86 -12.30
C ARG A 33 41.04 13.31 -12.21
N VAL A 34 41.21 14.14 -13.26
CA VAL A 34 41.18 15.59 -13.11
C VAL A 34 40.04 16.28 -13.88
N SER A 35 39.56 15.70 -14.98
CA SER A 35 38.77 16.47 -15.98
C SER A 35 37.29 16.13 -16.12
N LYS A 36 36.71 15.20 -15.34
CA LYS A 36 35.34 14.64 -15.55
C LYS A 36 35.09 14.15 -16.99
N LYS A 37 36.16 13.77 -17.70
CA LYS A 37 36.11 13.29 -19.08
C LYS A 37 36.76 11.91 -19.20
N ASN A 38 36.34 11.14 -20.19
CA ASN A 38 36.97 9.86 -20.52
C ASN A 38 38.14 10.03 -21.50
N LYS A 39 38.70 8.91 -21.98
CA LYS A 39 39.83 8.88 -22.92
C LYS A 39 39.56 9.60 -24.25
N TRP A 40 38.30 9.86 -24.58
CA TRP A 40 37.87 10.58 -25.77
C TRP A 40 37.69 12.09 -25.52
N HIS A 41 38.01 12.57 -24.31
CA HIS A 41 37.78 13.94 -23.85
C HIS A 41 36.30 14.36 -23.84
N LEU A 42 35.38 13.38 -23.79
CA LEU A 42 33.93 13.54 -23.66
C LEU A 42 33.48 13.26 -22.22
N TYR A 43 32.28 13.71 -21.83
CA TYR A 43 31.88 13.74 -20.43
C TYR A 43 31.60 12.33 -19.85
N THR A 44 32.11 12.10 -18.65
CA THR A 44 31.71 10.99 -17.76
C THR A 44 31.31 11.63 -16.44
N PHE A 45 30.00 11.62 -16.12
CA PHE A 45 29.45 12.49 -15.08
C PHE A 45 28.41 11.77 -14.22
N ASP A 46 28.32 12.21 -12.97
CA ASP A 46 27.23 12.00 -12.03
C ASP A 46 26.52 13.36 -11.83
N ASP A 47 25.20 13.41 -11.87
CA ASP A 47 24.45 14.66 -11.68
C ASP A 47 24.41 15.18 -10.23
N GLY A 48 25.27 14.64 -9.36
CA GLY A 48 25.26 14.88 -7.92
C GLY A 48 24.27 13.98 -7.16
N THR A 49 23.57 13.07 -7.84
CA THR A 49 22.78 12.03 -7.19
C THR A 49 23.59 10.78 -6.82
N THR A 50 24.93 10.81 -6.95
CA THR A 50 25.84 9.80 -6.39
C THR A 50 26.80 10.43 -5.38
N SER A 51 27.23 9.65 -4.40
CA SER A 51 28.16 10.03 -3.33
C SER A 51 29.49 9.28 -3.49
N GLY A 52 30.59 9.80 -2.93
CA GLY A 52 31.85 9.05 -2.81
C GLY A 52 32.55 8.66 -4.13
N PHE A 53 32.22 9.32 -5.24
CA PHE A 53 32.68 8.95 -6.59
C PHE A 53 34.22 8.91 -6.70
N THR A 54 34.78 7.70 -6.76
CA THR A 54 36.21 7.42 -6.69
C THR A 54 36.67 6.57 -7.87
N ARG A 55 37.64 7.05 -8.65
CA ARG A 55 38.25 6.30 -9.77
C ARG A 55 39.56 5.64 -9.35
N VAL A 56 39.69 4.35 -9.60
CA VAL A 56 40.90 3.54 -9.32
C VAL A 56 41.57 3.14 -10.65
N LEU A 57 42.60 3.89 -11.01
CA LEU A 57 43.30 3.82 -12.30
C LEU A 57 43.97 2.46 -12.54
N SER A 58 44.56 1.86 -11.51
CA SER A 58 45.27 0.57 -11.61
C SER A 58 44.36 -0.59 -11.94
N THR A 59 43.07 -0.48 -11.61
CA THR A 59 42.06 -1.52 -11.86
C THR A 59 41.03 -1.11 -12.90
N LYS A 60 41.14 0.09 -13.51
CA LYS A 60 40.18 0.67 -14.46
C LYS A 60 38.73 0.62 -13.94
N LYS A 61 38.52 0.98 -12.67
CA LYS A 61 37.22 0.90 -11.99
C LYS A 61 36.80 2.25 -11.41
N VAL A 62 35.50 2.44 -11.32
CA VAL A 62 34.88 3.54 -10.59
C VAL A 62 34.01 2.99 -9.46
N PHE A 63 34.07 3.65 -8.32
CA PHE A 63 33.31 3.34 -7.11
C PHE A 63 32.45 4.53 -6.75
N PHE A 64 31.21 4.31 -6.39
CA PHE A 64 30.32 5.38 -5.93
C PHE A 64 29.18 4.79 -5.10
N GLU A 65 28.53 5.62 -4.31
CA GLU A 65 27.33 5.28 -3.58
C GLU A 65 26.12 5.87 -4.32
N ALA A 66 25.16 5.02 -4.68
CA ALA A 66 23.86 5.46 -5.16
C ALA A 66 23.04 5.95 -3.95
N ILE A 67 22.77 7.26 -3.88
CA ILE A 67 22.06 7.91 -2.77
C ILE A 67 20.62 8.28 -3.11
N SER A 68 20.18 8.01 -4.34
CA SER A 68 18.81 8.19 -4.82
C SER A 68 18.38 7.04 -5.73
N ALA A 69 17.10 6.70 -5.75
CA ALA A 69 16.57 5.75 -6.73
C ALA A 69 16.67 6.26 -8.18
N ARG A 70 17.03 7.54 -8.39
CA ARG A 70 17.34 8.14 -9.69
C ARG A 70 18.85 8.35 -9.91
N SER A 71 19.69 7.78 -9.04
CA SER A 71 21.13 7.82 -9.21
C SER A 71 21.51 7.31 -10.58
N TYR A 72 22.33 8.06 -11.31
CA TYR A 72 22.90 7.60 -12.58
C TYR A 72 24.34 8.00 -12.78
N VAL A 73 25.04 7.18 -13.58
CA VAL A 73 26.40 7.42 -14.07
C VAL A 73 26.39 7.15 -15.56
N PHE A 74 26.90 8.10 -16.36
CA PHE A 74 26.96 7.94 -17.82
C PHE A 74 28.36 8.16 -18.38
N THR A 75 28.57 7.63 -19.59
CA THR A 75 29.77 7.89 -20.40
C THR A 75 29.39 8.16 -21.85
N GLU A 76 29.78 9.33 -22.36
CA GLU A 76 29.67 9.69 -23.78
C GLU A 76 30.87 9.20 -24.57
N PHE A 77 30.70 8.77 -25.81
CA PHE A 77 31.82 8.41 -26.69
C PHE A 77 31.59 8.92 -28.12
N PRO A 78 32.65 9.05 -28.95
CA PRO A 78 32.48 9.48 -30.34
C PRO A 78 31.49 8.56 -31.02
N CYS A 79 30.55 9.14 -31.76
CA CYS A 79 29.49 8.36 -32.36
C CYS A 79 30.03 7.19 -33.18
N GLN A 80 29.52 5.98 -32.90
CA GLN A 80 29.91 4.76 -33.59
C GLN A 80 28.81 4.31 -34.54
N ASN A 81 29.19 3.98 -35.77
CA ASN A 81 28.36 3.22 -36.69
C ASN A 81 28.80 1.75 -36.63
N LEU A 82 27.94 0.87 -36.13
CA LEU A 82 28.24 -0.54 -35.93
C LEU A 82 27.71 -1.45 -37.03
N THR A 83 26.95 -0.95 -38.02
CA THR A 83 26.28 -1.82 -39.02
C THR A 83 27.23 -2.50 -40.00
N ASP A 84 28.42 -1.95 -40.20
CA ASP A 84 29.50 -2.56 -41.00
C ASP A 84 30.62 -3.18 -40.12
N THR A 85 30.37 -3.34 -38.82
CA THR A 85 31.34 -3.90 -37.85
C THR A 85 30.91 -5.27 -37.33
N SER A 86 31.83 -6.00 -36.69
CA SER A 86 31.49 -7.26 -36.00
C SER A 86 31.08 -7.09 -34.52
N TYR A 87 30.94 -5.86 -34.01
CA TYR A 87 30.55 -5.62 -32.61
C TYR A 87 29.04 -5.71 -32.43
N ASP A 88 28.60 -6.56 -31.51
CA ASP A 88 27.19 -6.87 -31.27
C ASP A 88 26.84 -6.94 -29.77
N ALA A 89 27.80 -6.66 -28.88
CA ALA A 89 27.60 -6.66 -27.43
C ALA A 89 28.29 -5.49 -26.72
N LEU A 90 27.75 -5.15 -25.54
CA LEU A 90 28.38 -4.29 -24.55
C LEU A 90 28.92 -5.12 -23.40
N THR A 91 30.20 -4.95 -23.06
CA THR A 91 30.85 -5.65 -21.95
C THR A 91 31.32 -4.70 -20.86
N PHE A 92 31.10 -5.07 -19.60
CA PHE A 92 31.59 -4.35 -18.42
C PHE A 92 31.59 -5.25 -17.18
N SER A 93 32.38 -4.90 -16.17
CA SER A 93 32.26 -5.53 -14.84
C SER A 93 31.45 -4.65 -13.89
N LEU A 94 30.59 -5.24 -13.06
CA LEU A 94 29.74 -4.52 -12.12
C LEU A 94 29.69 -5.23 -10.77
N ARG A 95 29.73 -4.48 -9.68
CA ARG A 95 29.39 -4.92 -8.32
C ARG A 95 28.38 -3.94 -7.75
N GLY A 96 27.39 -4.43 -7.04
CA GLY A 96 26.39 -3.60 -6.37
C GLY A 96 25.98 -4.22 -5.04
N PRO A 97 24.95 -3.68 -4.37
CA PRO A 97 24.34 -4.34 -3.22
C PRO A 97 23.84 -5.75 -3.56
N GLU A 98 23.69 -6.61 -2.55
CA GLU A 98 23.17 -7.97 -2.77
C GLU A 98 21.72 -7.94 -3.29
N ASN A 99 21.45 -8.69 -4.36
CA ASN A 99 20.19 -8.69 -5.12
C ASN A 99 19.81 -7.32 -5.71
N ALA A 100 20.78 -6.45 -5.96
CA ALA A 100 20.52 -5.14 -6.54
C ALA A 100 20.03 -5.22 -8.00
N SER A 101 19.30 -4.19 -8.40
CA SER A 101 18.90 -3.91 -9.77
C SER A 101 19.43 -2.56 -10.25
N TYR A 102 19.54 -2.44 -11.57
CA TYR A 102 19.84 -1.19 -12.29
C TYR A 102 19.20 -1.23 -13.68
N VAL A 103 19.04 -0.05 -14.28
CA VAL A 103 18.63 0.14 -15.67
C VAL A 103 19.86 0.56 -16.47
N LEU A 104 20.08 -0.10 -17.59
CA LEU A 104 21.09 0.27 -18.57
C LEU A 104 20.40 0.95 -19.75
N GLU A 105 20.85 2.15 -20.11
CA GLU A 105 20.36 2.92 -21.25
C GLU A 105 21.44 3.04 -22.32
N LEU A 106 21.03 2.83 -23.57
CA LEU A 106 21.81 3.07 -24.77
C LEU A 106 21.21 4.28 -25.51
N GLN A 107 22.01 5.34 -25.66
CA GLN A 107 21.60 6.53 -26.41
C GLN A 107 22.07 6.46 -27.86
N THR A 108 21.11 6.53 -28.79
CA THR A 108 21.36 6.48 -30.23
C THR A 108 20.76 7.69 -30.95
N SER A 109 21.35 8.12 -32.07
CA SER A 109 20.86 9.24 -32.87
C SER A 109 20.35 8.77 -34.23
N ALA A 110 19.65 9.65 -34.98
CA ALA A 110 19.29 9.35 -36.37
C ALA A 110 20.52 9.21 -37.29
N SER A 111 21.61 9.91 -36.96
CA SER A 111 22.92 9.81 -37.63
C SER A 111 24.02 10.32 -36.69
N CYS A 112 25.29 10.02 -36.97
CA CYS A 112 26.40 10.56 -36.18
C CYS A 112 26.53 12.08 -36.22
N SER A 113 25.97 12.75 -37.23
CA SER A 113 25.89 14.21 -37.31
C SER A 113 24.72 14.83 -36.53
N THR A 114 23.71 14.05 -36.14
CA THR A 114 22.50 14.55 -35.46
C THR A 114 22.80 14.80 -33.98
N LYS A 115 22.42 15.96 -33.42
CA LYS A 115 22.66 16.27 -32.00
C LYS A 115 21.69 15.59 -31.05
N GLU A 116 20.42 15.46 -31.45
CA GLU A 116 19.38 14.78 -30.69
C GLU A 116 19.64 13.27 -30.61
N TYR A 117 19.26 12.68 -29.48
CA TYR A 117 19.34 11.23 -29.26
C TYR A 117 18.00 10.69 -28.79
N ALA A 118 17.81 9.40 -29.01
CA ALA A 118 16.77 8.57 -28.43
C ALA A 118 17.40 7.58 -27.44
N SER A 119 16.68 7.26 -26.38
CA SER A 119 17.13 6.37 -25.32
C SER A 119 16.42 5.03 -25.41
N ASN A 120 17.19 3.95 -25.36
CA ASN A 120 16.68 2.58 -25.34
C ASN A 120 17.17 1.91 -24.06
N PHE A 121 16.29 1.20 -23.34
CA PHE A 121 16.54 0.77 -21.96
C PHE A 121 16.42 -0.74 -21.79
N ILE A 122 17.23 -1.29 -20.89
CA ILE A 122 17.05 -2.65 -20.36
C ILE A 122 17.16 -2.63 -18.83
N SER A 123 16.30 -3.37 -18.15
CA SER A 123 16.37 -3.55 -16.69
C SER A 123 17.08 -4.84 -16.35
N LEU A 124 18.05 -4.77 -15.43
CA LEU A 124 18.87 -5.90 -14.98
C LEU A 124 18.75 -6.03 -13.46
N THR A 125 18.49 -7.24 -12.97
CA THR A 125 18.25 -7.55 -11.54
C THR A 125 19.15 -8.69 -11.08
N GLY A 126 19.42 -8.82 -9.78
CA GLY A 126 20.25 -9.91 -9.25
C GLY A 126 21.76 -9.63 -9.37
N VAL A 127 22.15 -8.36 -9.29
CA VAL A 127 23.54 -7.97 -9.04
C VAL A 127 23.93 -8.39 -7.62
N THR A 128 25.18 -8.79 -7.44
CA THR A 128 25.69 -9.26 -6.14
C THR A 128 26.74 -8.33 -5.56
N SER A 129 27.05 -8.53 -4.27
CA SER A 129 28.15 -7.89 -3.56
C SER A 129 29.55 -8.35 -4.00
N VAL A 130 29.63 -9.18 -5.05
CA VAL A 130 30.88 -9.61 -5.71
C VAL A 130 30.90 -9.05 -7.13
N THR A 131 32.07 -8.64 -7.63
CA THR A 131 32.22 -8.15 -9.00
C THR A 131 31.86 -9.25 -10.00
N GLN A 132 30.91 -8.95 -10.89
CA GLN A 132 30.42 -9.82 -11.96
C GLN A 132 30.76 -9.21 -13.32
N ASN A 133 31.00 -10.04 -14.34
CA ASN A 133 31.18 -9.57 -15.71
C ASN A 133 29.88 -9.72 -16.49
N PHE A 134 29.46 -8.65 -17.15
CA PHE A 134 28.27 -8.58 -17.97
C PHE A 134 28.66 -8.50 -19.45
N THR A 135 27.96 -9.29 -20.27
CA THR A 135 27.98 -9.21 -21.73
C THR A 135 26.53 -9.04 -22.19
N ILE A 136 26.18 -7.83 -22.61
CA ILE A 136 24.82 -7.46 -22.98
C ILE A 136 24.72 -7.37 -24.49
N PRO A 137 24.01 -8.27 -25.18
CA PRO A 137 23.77 -8.14 -26.62
C PRO A 137 23.08 -6.82 -26.94
N LEU A 138 23.61 -6.08 -27.91
CA LEU A 138 23.04 -4.80 -28.35
C LEU A 138 21.64 -4.96 -28.94
N SER A 139 21.30 -6.17 -29.41
CA SER A 139 19.97 -6.55 -29.88
C SER A 139 18.89 -6.50 -28.80
N LEU A 140 19.25 -6.45 -27.51
CA LEU A 140 18.28 -6.28 -26.42
C LEU A 140 17.74 -4.86 -26.31
N PHE A 141 18.43 -3.87 -26.88
CA PHE A 141 17.99 -2.48 -26.92
C PHE A 141 17.04 -2.25 -28.10
N GLU A 142 15.80 -2.72 -27.99
CA GLU A 142 14.81 -2.61 -29.08
C GLU A 142 14.60 -1.15 -29.51
N GLY A 143 14.69 -0.91 -30.82
CA GLY A 143 14.55 0.41 -31.42
C GLY A 143 15.82 1.26 -31.43
N ALA A 144 16.95 0.78 -30.88
CA ALA A 144 18.21 1.48 -30.94
C ALA A 144 18.77 1.54 -32.37
N ASN A 145 19.20 2.74 -32.79
CA ASN A 145 19.88 2.90 -34.07
C ASN A 145 21.38 2.60 -33.91
N LEU A 146 21.78 1.36 -34.22
CA LEU A 146 23.19 0.94 -34.13
C LEU A 146 24.10 1.61 -35.19
N GLU A 147 23.55 2.38 -36.13
CA GLU A 147 24.32 3.21 -37.06
C GLU A 147 24.87 4.49 -36.40
N ALA A 148 24.38 4.85 -35.21
CA ALA A 148 24.78 6.08 -34.54
C ALA A 148 24.62 6.01 -33.01
N ILE A 149 25.42 5.17 -32.35
CA ILE A 149 25.45 5.05 -30.89
C ILE A 149 26.38 6.09 -30.28
N LYS A 150 25.99 6.71 -29.16
CA LYS A 150 26.71 7.86 -28.58
C LYS A 150 27.02 7.80 -27.09
N SER A 151 26.20 7.14 -26.29
CA SER A 151 26.36 7.16 -24.84
C SER A 151 25.72 5.94 -24.20
N ILE A 152 26.24 5.57 -23.04
CA ILE A 152 25.71 4.54 -22.16
C ILE A 152 25.50 5.13 -20.78
N VAL A 153 24.34 4.83 -20.18
CA VAL A 153 23.95 5.32 -18.87
C VAL A 153 23.57 4.13 -17.98
N PHE A 154 24.19 4.04 -16.81
CA PHE A 154 23.77 3.18 -15.71
C PHE A 154 22.88 4.02 -14.79
N GLN A 155 21.61 3.69 -14.65
CA GLN A 155 20.64 4.49 -13.88
C GLN A 155 19.68 3.61 -13.10
N ASP A 156 18.77 4.23 -12.34
CA ASP A 156 17.81 3.54 -11.47
C ASP A 156 18.51 2.49 -10.57
N LEU A 157 19.71 2.84 -10.10
CA LEU A 157 20.58 1.97 -9.32
C LEU A 157 19.97 1.77 -7.93
N THR A 158 19.90 0.52 -7.47
CA THR A 158 19.57 0.21 -6.08
C THR A 158 20.50 0.97 -5.14
N LEU A 159 19.96 1.60 -4.09
CA LEU A 159 20.76 2.38 -3.15
C LEU A 159 21.89 1.56 -2.52
N GLY A 160 23.07 2.18 -2.40
CA GLY A 160 24.26 1.57 -1.80
C GLY A 160 25.50 1.63 -2.69
N ASP A 161 26.53 0.87 -2.32
CA ASP A 161 27.84 0.93 -2.98
C ASP A 161 27.85 0.18 -4.31
N TRP A 162 28.33 0.87 -5.34
CA TRP A 162 28.52 0.35 -6.68
C TRP A 162 29.97 0.43 -7.12
N GLU A 163 30.36 -0.54 -7.95
CA GLU A 163 31.63 -0.58 -8.67
C GLU A 163 31.32 -0.86 -10.14
N ILE A 164 31.75 0.02 -11.04
CA ILE A 164 31.70 -0.22 -12.50
C ILE A 164 33.15 -0.32 -13.00
N GLY A 165 33.46 -1.36 -13.77
CA GLY A 165 34.74 -1.52 -14.45
C GLY A 165 34.69 -1.15 -15.93
N GLU A 166 35.83 -1.25 -16.59
CA GLU A 166 36.01 -0.89 -18.01
C GLU A 166 34.83 -1.36 -18.87
N THR A 167 34.24 -0.40 -19.59
CA THR A 167 33.07 -0.61 -20.45
C THR A 167 33.52 -0.60 -21.91
N GLU A 168 33.15 -1.62 -22.68
CA GLU A 168 33.66 -1.86 -24.04
C GLU A 168 32.57 -2.37 -25.00
N LEU A 169 32.67 -2.04 -26.28
CA LEU A 169 31.93 -2.73 -27.35
C LEU A 169 32.75 -3.93 -27.80
N SER A 170 32.12 -5.11 -27.80
CA SER A 170 32.76 -6.41 -28.03
C SER A 170 31.89 -7.31 -28.89
N ARG A 171 32.35 -8.56 -29.10
CA ARG A 171 31.66 -9.59 -29.91
C ARG A 171 31.10 -10.71 -29.04
N THR A 172 29.86 -11.13 -29.29
CA THR A 172 29.31 -12.39 -28.79
C THR A 172 29.81 -13.57 -29.63
N GLU A 173 30.94 -14.19 -29.27
CA GLU A 173 31.28 -15.51 -29.82
C GLU A 173 30.14 -16.52 -29.46
N THR A 174 29.49 -17.15 -30.46
CA THR A 174 28.37 -18.11 -30.27
C THR A 174 28.62 -19.42 -31.05
N PRO A 175 28.06 -20.60 -30.66
CA PRO A 175 26.62 -20.82 -30.48
C PRO A 175 26.16 -21.66 -29.27
N ALA A 176 24.85 -21.54 -29.00
CA ALA A 176 24.06 -22.36 -28.10
C ALA A 176 24.24 -23.87 -28.32
N HIS A 177 24.54 -24.61 -27.26
CA HIS A 177 24.48 -26.08 -27.25
C HIS A 177 23.17 -26.58 -26.64
N SER A 178 22.49 -27.40 -27.44
CA SER A 178 21.41 -28.33 -27.07
C SER A 178 21.73 -29.12 -25.80
N ILE A 179 20.85 -29.12 -24.81
CA ILE A 179 20.96 -29.99 -23.63
C ILE A 179 19.90 -31.10 -23.72
N SER A 180 20.41 -32.33 -23.89
CA SER A 180 19.71 -33.60 -23.73
C SER A 180 19.96 -34.15 -22.30
N ARG A 181 19.10 -35.08 -21.86
CA ARG A 181 19.00 -35.63 -20.50
C ARG A 181 20.15 -36.59 -20.09
N GLU A 182 20.39 -36.58 -18.77
CA GLU A 182 20.92 -37.64 -17.86
C GLU A 182 22.38 -38.15 -17.97
N ALA A 183 23.18 -37.99 -16.89
CA ALA A 183 23.46 -39.01 -15.83
C ALA A 183 24.67 -38.62 -14.93
N GLN A 184 24.71 -39.16 -13.71
CA GLN A 184 25.68 -38.95 -12.60
C GLN A 184 27.15 -39.27 -12.93
N ASP A 185 28.12 -38.57 -12.31
CA ASP A 185 28.97 -39.07 -11.17
C ASP A 185 30.04 -38.01 -10.72
N SER A 186 30.57 -38.24 -9.53
CA SER A 186 31.42 -37.49 -8.60
C SER A 186 32.81 -36.95 -9.03
N SER A 187 33.22 -35.79 -8.45
CA SER A 187 34.48 -35.56 -7.69
C SER A 187 34.88 -34.07 -7.59
N ASN A 188 35.48 -33.70 -6.45
CA ASN A 188 35.90 -32.35 -6.06
C ASN A 188 37.03 -31.77 -6.94
N SER A 189 36.86 -30.54 -7.42
CA SER A 189 37.96 -29.57 -7.56
C SER A 189 37.43 -28.14 -7.62
N ILE A 190 38.12 -27.25 -6.91
CA ILE A 190 37.90 -25.81 -6.80
C ILE A 190 38.08 -25.19 -8.19
N ASN A 191 37.04 -24.57 -8.73
CA ASN A 191 37.15 -23.73 -9.94
C ASN A 191 36.22 -22.53 -9.86
N SER A 192 36.78 -21.38 -10.23
CA SER A 192 36.14 -20.08 -10.44
C SER A 192 34.87 -20.22 -11.27
N LEU A 193 33.72 -20.00 -10.65
CA LEU A 193 32.42 -19.96 -11.31
C LEU A 193 32.24 -18.60 -11.98
N SER A 194 32.55 -18.54 -13.28
CA SER A 194 31.85 -17.65 -14.20
C SER A 194 30.42 -18.17 -14.31
N SER A 195 29.54 -17.71 -13.42
CA SER A 195 28.11 -18.00 -13.51
C SER A 195 27.51 -17.16 -14.63
N THR A 196 27.14 -17.79 -15.74
CA THR A 196 26.20 -17.19 -16.70
C THR A 196 24.84 -17.14 -16.01
N ILE A 197 24.55 -16.02 -15.35
CA ILE A 197 23.28 -15.81 -14.64
C ILE A 197 22.21 -15.51 -15.69
N THR A 198 21.23 -16.40 -15.81
CA THR A 198 19.99 -16.15 -16.56
C THR A 198 19.15 -15.12 -15.79
N GLN A 199 19.44 -13.83 -15.94
CA GLN A 199 18.65 -12.74 -15.36
C GLN A 199 17.36 -12.51 -16.18
N GLN A 200 16.25 -12.26 -15.49
CA GLN A 200 14.99 -11.87 -16.12
C GLN A 200 15.11 -10.45 -16.69
N ILE A 201 15.28 -10.36 -18.01
CA ILE A 201 15.25 -9.11 -18.76
C ILE A 201 13.79 -8.64 -18.81
N LEU A 202 13.45 -7.60 -18.05
CA LEU A 202 12.18 -6.89 -18.20
C LEU A 202 12.38 -5.74 -19.20
N ARG A 203 11.59 -5.77 -20.29
CA ARG A 203 11.60 -4.75 -21.35
C ARG A 203 10.98 -3.45 -20.84
N ARG A 204 11.66 -2.31 -21.00
CA ARG A 204 11.05 -0.97 -20.86
C ARG A 204 10.81 -0.39 -22.25
N GLN A 205 9.62 0.15 -22.48
CA GLN A 205 9.30 0.92 -23.69
C GLN A 205 10.01 2.29 -23.67
N ASN A 206 10.17 2.89 -24.87
CA ASN A 206 10.72 4.23 -25.19
C ASN A 206 10.33 5.35 -24.20
N PRO A 207 11.05 6.50 -24.16
CA PRO A 207 10.70 7.64 -23.28
C PRO A 207 9.22 7.96 -23.44
N GLU A 208 8.48 7.79 -22.34
CA GLU A 208 7.03 7.87 -22.36
C GLU A 208 6.61 9.25 -22.92
N PRO A 209 5.63 9.30 -23.84
CA PRO A 209 4.91 10.54 -24.05
C PRO A 209 4.44 11.01 -22.66
N CYS A 210 4.47 12.32 -22.40
CA CYS A 210 4.00 12.84 -21.11
C CYS A 210 2.68 12.13 -20.73
N GLU A 211 2.66 11.56 -19.53
CA GLU A 211 1.47 10.93 -18.97
C GLU A 211 0.88 11.78 -17.83
N PRO A 212 -0.46 11.78 -17.68
CA PRO A 212 -1.08 12.37 -16.51
C PRO A 212 -0.55 11.70 -15.24
N HIS A 213 -0.02 12.49 -14.31
CA HIS A 213 0.58 11.96 -13.09
C HIS A 213 -0.28 12.30 -11.89
N LEU A 214 -0.76 11.27 -11.19
CA LEU A 214 -1.59 11.43 -10.01
C LEU A 214 -0.87 12.22 -8.90
N ILE A 215 -1.58 13.17 -8.30
CA ILE A 215 -1.18 13.89 -7.10
C ILE A 215 -1.99 13.36 -5.92
N ASP A 216 -3.32 13.28 -6.07
CA ASP A 216 -4.23 12.81 -5.02
C ASP A 216 -5.43 12.13 -5.67
N ASP A 217 -5.76 10.90 -5.28
CA ASP A 217 -6.95 10.18 -5.76
C ASP A 217 -8.06 10.11 -4.72
N PHE A 218 -7.85 10.72 -3.56
CA PHE A 218 -8.74 10.68 -2.41
C PHE A 218 -9.14 9.27 -1.97
N ALA A 219 -8.37 8.23 -2.30
CA ALA A 219 -8.70 6.86 -1.91
C ALA A 219 -7.51 5.97 -1.57
N SER A 220 -6.37 6.11 -2.25
CA SER A 220 -5.17 5.33 -1.94
C SER A 220 -4.44 5.84 -0.72
N GLN A 221 -4.52 7.14 -0.40
CA GLN A 221 -3.63 7.75 0.60
C GLN A 221 -4.30 8.81 1.49
N SER A 222 -5.46 9.34 1.10
CA SER A 222 -6.19 10.38 1.86
C SER A 222 -7.23 9.80 2.82
N ARG A 223 -6.80 9.00 3.80
CA ARG A 223 -7.65 8.61 4.94
C ARG A 223 -6.85 8.67 6.24
N LEU A 224 -6.98 9.80 6.94
CA LEU A 224 -7.19 9.96 8.40
C LEU A 224 -6.49 8.89 9.25
N THR A 225 -5.51 9.14 10.11
CA THR A 225 -5.33 10.21 11.11
C THR A 225 -3.82 10.51 11.26
N PHE A 226 -3.48 11.66 11.87
CA PHE A 226 -2.15 12.22 12.15
C PHE A 226 -1.23 12.65 10.98
N LEU A 227 -1.16 11.97 9.83
CA LEU A 227 -0.17 12.28 8.78
C LEU A 227 -0.69 12.95 7.49
N PHE A 228 -1.95 12.69 7.12
CA PHE A 228 -2.65 13.33 5.98
C PHE A 228 -1.94 13.21 4.63
N TYR A 229 -1.58 12.04 4.11
CA TYR A 229 -0.83 11.99 2.83
C TYR A 229 -1.72 11.95 1.57
N ASN A 230 -1.27 12.57 0.47
CA ASN A 230 -1.83 12.37 -0.87
C ASN A 230 -1.19 11.16 -1.56
N ALA A 231 -1.55 10.85 -2.81
CA ALA A 231 -1.07 9.71 -3.59
C ALA A 231 0.46 9.67 -3.82
N LYS A 232 1.17 10.74 -3.45
CA LYS A 232 2.62 10.89 -3.53
C LYS A 232 3.30 10.83 -2.16
N LEU A 233 2.58 10.43 -1.11
CA LEU A 233 3.04 10.40 0.29
C LEU A 233 3.40 11.78 0.85
N PHE A 234 2.74 12.85 0.39
CA PHE A 234 2.94 14.21 0.91
C PHE A 234 1.67 14.78 1.56
N PRO A 235 1.79 15.63 2.60
CA PRO A 235 0.64 16.17 3.34
C PRO A 235 -0.46 16.81 2.47
N SER A 236 -1.73 16.53 2.78
CA SER A 236 -2.94 16.83 2.03
C SER A 236 -4.12 16.96 3.00
N SER A 237 -4.44 18.17 3.44
CA SER A 237 -5.42 18.40 4.51
C SER A 237 -5.94 19.84 4.59
N ASP A 238 -6.77 20.11 5.59
CA ASP A 238 -7.08 21.44 6.12
C ASP A 238 -6.58 21.57 7.58
N ASP A 239 -6.77 22.75 8.16
CA ASP A 239 -6.38 23.08 9.54
C ASP A 239 -7.57 23.08 10.53
N GLY A 240 -8.63 22.34 10.21
CA GLY A 240 -9.88 22.31 10.99
C GLY A 240 -10.84 23.46 10.65
N THR A 241 -10.54 24.24 9.61
CA THR A 241 -11.42 25.31 9.12
C THR A 241 -12.50 24.82 8.15
N MET A 242 -12.49 23.55 7.75
CA MET A 242 -13.65 22.94 7.07
C MET A 242 -14.69 22.43 8.10
N LYS A 243 -15.95 22.24 7.71
CA LYS A 243 -17.01 21.74 8.59
C LYS A 243 -16.90 20.22 8.73
N PRO A 244 -16.99 19.66 9.95
CA PRO A 244 -17.08 18.22 10.16
C PRO A 244 -18.25 17.61 9.39
N VAL A 245 -18.06 16.35 9.00
CA VAL A 245 -19.08 15.58 8.30
C VAL A 245 -20.29 15.38 9.22
N THR A 246 -21.44 15.96 8.87
CA THR A 246 -22.66 15.82 9.67
C THR A 246 -23.06 14.34 9.82
N GLY A 247 -23.01 13.84 11.06
CA GLY A 247 -23.37 12.47 11.40
C GLY A 247 -22.32 11.41 11.04
N ARG A 248 -21.03 11.77 11.05
CA ARG A 248 -19.92 10.83 11.28
C ARG A 248 -19.33 11.11 12.66
N VAL A 249 -19.16 10.07 13.46
CA VAL A 249 -18.67 10.16 14.86
C VAL A 249 -17.19 9.79 14.96
N ASP A 250 -16.69 9.08 13.95
CA ASP A 250 -15.37 8.44 13.85
C ASP A 250 -14.26 9.37 13.33
N THR A 251 -14.63 10.51 12.75
CA THR A 251 -13.65 11.44 12.21
C THR A 251 -13.90 12.83 12.76
N GLN A 252 -12.93 13.39 13.50
CA GLN A 252 -12.86 14.85 13.74
C GLN A 252 -12.56 15.62 12.44
N THR A 253 -12.45 14.92 11.32
CA THR A 253 -12.02 15.49 10.05
C THR A 253 -13.19 16.18 9.38
N SER A 254 -12.84 17.32 8.83
CA SER A 254 -13.71 18.36 8.36
C SER A 254 -14.12 18.18 6.89
N VAL A 255 -14.01 16.94 6.39
CA VAL A 255 -14.01 16.64 4.97
C VAL A 255 -14.67 15.28 4.69
N ILE A 256 -15.57 15.22 3.69
CA ILE A 256 -16.25 13.96 3.29
C ILE A 256 -15.48 13.30 2.15
N VAL A 257 -14.86 12.15 2.40
CA VAL A 257 -14.27 11.32 1.36
C VAL A 257 -15.22 10.15 1.02
N ALA A 258 -15.57 10.01 -0.26
CA ALA A 258 -16.35 8.89 -0.81
C ALA A 258 -16.08 8.73 -2.31
N ASP A 259 -15.95 7.50 -2.78
CA ASP A 259 -15.82 7.17 -4.21
C ASP A 259 -14.74 7.98 -4.94
N ASN A 260 -13.53 8.08 -4.35
CA ASN A 260 -12.41 8.89 -4.85
C ASN A 260 -12.69 10.40 -4.98
N HIS A 261 -13.68 10.89 -4.24
CA HIS A 261 -14.02 12.30 -4.17
C HIS A 261 -13.92 12.81 -2.76
N VAL A 262 -13.55 14.09 -2.65
CA VAL A 262 -13.47 14.83 -1.40
C VAL A 262 -14.45 16.00 -1.45
N THR A 263 -15.35 16.11 -0.47
CA THR A 263 -16.26 17.26 -0.36
C THR A 263 -15.81 18.18 0.77
N LEU A 264 -15.39 19.38 0.36
CA LEU A 264 -14.92 20.46 1.22
C LEU A 264 -16.11 21.38 1.52
N THR A 265 -16.41 21.55 2.81
CA THR A 265 -17.46 22.47 3.26
C THR A 265 -16.83 23.55 4.13
N PRO A 266 -16.67 24.79 3.64
CA PRO A 266 -16.01 25.83 4.42
C PRO A 266 -16.83 26.23 5.66
N VAL A 267 -16.16 26.46 6.80
CA VAL A 267 -16.79 27.10 7.98
C VAL A 267 -16.99 28.59 7.72
N ASN A 268 -15.99 29.23 7.13
CA ASN A 268 -15.98 30.66 6.79
C ASN A 268 -15.03 30.95 5.60
N ASP A 269 -14.81 32.23 5.29
CA ASP A 269 -13.98 32.71 4.19
C ASP A 269 -12.47 32.44 4.34
N LYS A 270 -12.01 32.15 5.56
CA LYS A 270 -10.61 31.75 5.84
C LYS A 270 -10.36 30.26 5.67
N SER A 271 -11.40 29.47 5.39
CA SER A 271 -11.25 28.02 5.26
C SER A 271 -10.40 27.68 4.04
N TYR A 272 -9.46 26.76 4.20
CA TYR A 272 -8.64 26.27 3.10
C TYR A 272 -8.36 24.78 3.21
N TRP A 273 -8.05 24.17 2.07
CA TRP A 273 -7.56 22.80 1.97
C TRP A 273 -6.36 22.80 1.02
N PHE A 274 -5.34 22.01 1.30
CA PHE A 274 -4.12 21.97 0.49
C PHE A 274 -3.67 20.55 0.22
N THR A 275 -2.84 20.39 -0.80
CA THR A 275 -2.08 19.17 -1.09
C THR A 275 -0.64 19.53 -1.46
N GLN A 276 0.33 18.85 -0.86
CA GLN A 276 1.75 19.07 -1.10
C GLN A 276 2.24 18.31 -2.33
N LEU A 277 3.14 18.94 -3.09
CA LEU A 277 3.63 18.42 -4.37
C LEU A 277 5.04 17.82 -4.26
N GLY A 278 5.74 18.02 -3.14
CA GLY A 278 7.02 17.37 -2.88
C GLY A 278 8.20 17.90 -3.70
N CYS A 279 8.25 19.22 -3.92
CA CYS A 279 9.19 19.87 -4.83
C CYS A 279 9.17 19.27 -6.25
N LEU A 280 7.97 19.30 -6.83
CA LEU A 280 7.70 18.77 -8.15
C LEU A 280 8.30 19.67 -9.24
N LYS A 281 9.13 19.06 -10.08
CA LYS A 281 9.63 19.64 -11.32
C LYS A 281 8.66 19.39 -12.47
N ALA A 282 7.91 20.39 -12.88
CA ALA A 282 6.91 20.29 -13.95
C ALA A 282 7.36 20.83 -15.32
N THR A 283 8.43 21.61 -15.37
CA THR A 283 8.91 22.22 -16.61
C THR A 283 9.19 21.18 -17.69
N ASN A 284 8.80 21.49 -18.93
CA ASN A 284 8.94 20.64 -20.12
C ASN A 284 8.24 19.27 -20.04
N THR A 285 7.49 18.99 -18.96
CA THR A 285 6.80 17.72 -18.76
C THR A 285 5.29 17.94 -18.73
N TRP A 286 4.78 18.72 -17.76
CA TRP A 286 3.34 18.95 -17.58
C TRP A 286 2.96 20.42 -17.78
N GLY A 287 1.79 20.68 -18.37
CA GLY A 287 1.33 22.05 -18.61
C GLY A 287 0.38 22.62 -17.56
N GLY A 288 -0.05 21.79 -16.60
CA GLY A 288 -0.88 22.21 -15.48
C GLY A 288 -1.38 21.06 -14.62
N ILE A 289 -2.27 21.38 -13.70
CA ILE A 289 -2.98 20.43 -12.83
C ILE A 289 -4.45 20.38 -13.25
N GLY A 290 -5.07 19.21 -13.19
CA GLY A 290 -6.49 19.04 -13.51
C GLY A 290 -7.19 18.11 -12.53
N MET A 291 -8.51 18.28 -12.43
CA MET A 291 -9.39 17.45 -11.61
C MET A 291 -10.85 17.63 -12.03
N THR A 292 -11.72 16.71 -11.61
CA THR A 292 -13.15 16.97 -11.66
C THR A 292 -13.59 17.79 -10.45
N ILE A 293 -14.57 18.67 -10.66
CA ILE A 293 -15.18 19.46 -9.60
C ILE A 293 -16.69 19.45 -9.79
N LYS A 294 -17.41 19.22 -8.69
CA LYS A 294 -18.86 19.40 -8.59
C LYS A 294 -19.15 20.46 -7.52
N ALA A 295 -19.77 21.56 -7.94
CA ALA A 295 -20.18 22.64 -7.04
C ALA A 295 -21.49 23.28 -7.51
N ALA A 296 -22.25 23.84 -6.56
CA ALA A 296 -23.53 24.48 -6.86
C ALA A 296 -23.38 25.70 -7.78
N ARG A 297 -24.48 26.09 -8.44
CA ARG A 297 -24.47 27.29 -9.31
C ARG A 297 -24.01 28.54 -8.56
N GLY A 298 -23.12 29.30 -9.21
CA GLY A 298 -22.57 30.56 -8.68
C GLY A 298 -21.53 30.38 -7.56
N THR A 299 -21.02 29.17 -7.35
CA THR A 299 -19.88 28.96 -6.45
C THR A 299 -18.63 29.64 -7.00
N THR A 300 -17.75 30.08 -6.12
CA THR A 300 -16.45 30.69 -6.43
C THR A 300 -15.43 30.14 -5.44
N LEU A 301 -14.17 30.04 -5.86
CA LEU A 301 -13.05 29.65 -5.00
C LEU A 301 -11.74 30.28 -5.50
N ARG A 302 -10.74 30.35 -4.62
CA ARG A 302 -9.38 30.80 -4.92
C ARG A 302 -8.43 29.61 -4.92
N LEU A 303 -7.57 29.52 -5.93
CA LEU A 303 -6.49 28.55 -6.01
C LEU A 303 -5.16 29.25 -5.83
N GLU A 304 -4.28 28.65 -5.05
CA GLU A 304 -2.93 29.13 -4.79
C GLU A 304 -1.92 28.01 -5.06
N ILE A 305 -0.88 28.30 -5.84
CA ILE A 305 0.23 27.37 -6.07
C ILE A 305 1.49 27.96 -5.46
N GLY A 306 2.13 27.18 -4.59
CA GLY A 306 3.40 27.51 -3.95
C GLY A 306 4.59 26.91 -4.70
N SER A 307 5.68 27.68 -4.81
CA SER A 307 6.97 27.22 -5.32
C SER A 307 8.10 27.65 -4.39
N ASP A 308 9.06 26.77 -4.12
CA ASP A 308 10.21 27.05 -3.23
C ASP A 308 11.51 26.53 -3.87
N PRO A 309 12.39 27.41 -4.37
CA PRO A 309 13.66 27.02 -5.00
C PRO A 309 14.60 26.18 -4.13
N THR A 310 14.37 26.16 -2.81
CA THR A 310 15.16 25.36 -1.86
C THR A 310 14.55 23.99 -1.58
N CYS A 311 13.34 23.72 -2.05
CA CYS A 311 12.56 22.52 -1.74
C CYS A 311 12.31 22.29 -0.23
N THR A 312 12.51 23.29 0.63
CA THR A 312 12.35 23.13 2.08
C THR A 312 10.94 23.46 2.57
N ASN A 313 10.12 24.12 1.74
CA ASN A 313 8.79 24.62 2.07
C ASN A 313 8.79 25.61 3.25
N THR A 314 9.94 26.24 3.54
CA THR A 314 10.09 27.15 4.69
C THR A 314 9.48 28.51 4.41
N ASN A 315 9.60 29.00 3.17
CA ASN A 315 9.06 30.29 2.72
C ASN A 315 8.69 30.22 1.23
N PRO A 316 7.64 29.48 0.85
CA PRO A 316 7.28 29.33 -0.54
C PRO A 316 6.77 30.65 -1.13
N LYS A 317 7.10 30.89 -2.40
CA LYS A 317 6.46 31.92 -3.22
C LYS A 317 5.11 31.39 -3.69
N ASN A 318 4.05 32.00 -3.19
CA ASN A 318 2.68 31.63 -3.52
C ASN A 318 2.08 32.57 -4.56
N VAL A 319 1.46 31.99 -5.60
CA VAL A 319 0.73 32.73 -6.64
C VAL A 319 -0.71 32.27 -6.63
N ALA A 320 -1.65 33.20 -6.56
CA ALA A 320 -3.07 32.89 -6.45
C ALA A 320 -3.90 33.43 -7.62
N VAL A 321 -4.92 32.67 -7.99
CA VAL A 321 -5.92 33.03 -9.02
C VAL A 321 -7.31 32.58 -8.56
N SER A 322 -8.35 33.33 -8.93
CA SER A 322 -9.73 32.92 -8.67
C SER A 322 -10.24 31.95 -9.74
N SER A 323 -11.24 31.13 -9.37
CA SER A 323 -11.96 30.29 -10.32
C SER A 323 -12.58 31.11 -11.47
N THR A 324 -13.01 32.34 -11.19
CA THR A 324 -13.52 33.27 -12.22
C THR A 324 -12.43 33.73 -13.19
N GLN A 325 -11.21 33.98 -12.72
CA GLN A 325 -10.06 34.31 -13.58
C GLN A 325 -9.61 33.13 -14.44
N LEU A 326 -9.82 31.90 -13.97
CA LEU A 326 -9.64 30.67 -14.76
C LEU A 326 -10.80 30.39 -15.72
N GLY A 327 -11.86 31.20 -15.70
CA GLY A 327 -13.04 31.03 -16.56
C GLY A 327 -13.96 29.88 -16.13
N TRP A 328 -13.83 29.41 -14.89
CA TRP A 328 -14.65 28.31 -14.38
C TRP A 328 -16.07 28.80 -14.06
N ASN A 329 -17.05 28.00 -14.48
CA ASN A 329 -18.45 28.22 -14.16
C ASN A 329 -19.05 26.92 -13.63
N PHE A 330 -19.62 26.96 -12.43
CA PHE A 330 -20.25 25.82 -11.79
C PHE A 330 -21.77 25.88 -11.96
N ASP A 331 -22.40 24.74 -12.21
CA ASP A 331 -23.85 24.64 -12.42
C ASP A 331 -24.52 23.53 -11.60
N GLY A 332 -23.80 22.86 -10.71
CA GLY A 332 -24.26 21.73 -9.91
C GLY A 332 -23.87 20.36 -10.46
N THR A 333 -23.37 20.30 -11.70
CA THR A 333 -22.87 19.05 -12.30
C THR A 333 -21.37 18.91 -12.09
N GLU A 334 -20.89 17.67 -12.08
CA GLU A 334 -19.47 17.36 -12.04
C GLU A 334 -18.85 17.54 -13.42
N LYS A 335 -17.75 18.29 -13.50
CA LYS A 335 -17.03 18.59 -14.75
C LYS A 335 -15.53 18.59 -14.52
N TYR A 336 -14.76 18.34 -15.57
CA TYR A 336 -13.31 18.48 -15.53
C TYR A 336 -12.89 19.95 -15.65
N TYR A 337 -12.00 20.38 -14.77
CA TYR A 337 -11.43 21.72 -14.73
C TYR A 337 -9.90 21.66 -14.76
N GLN A 338 -9.30 22.63 -15.44
CA GLN A 338 -7.85 22.74 -15.63
C GLN A 338 -7.30 23.96 -14.90
N ILE A 339 -6.10 23.80 -14.36
CA ILE A 339 -5.27 24.80 -13.69
C ILE A 339 -3.96 24.91 -14.51
N PRO A 340 -3.94 25.68 -15.61
CA PRO A 340 -2.75 25.82 -16.42
C PRO A 340 -1.68 26.63 -15.67
N PHE A 341 -0.44 26.15 -15.61
CA PHE A 341 0.64 26.89 -14.95
C PHE A 341 0.88 28.27 -15.59
N SER A 342 0.59 28.42 -16.88
CA SER A 342 0.66 29.69 -17.61
C SER A 342 -0.28 30.79 -17.08
N LYS A 343 -1.28 30.44 -16.25
CA LYS A 343 -2.17 31.40 -15.58
C LYS A 343 -1.60 31.95 -14.27
N PHE A 344 -0.46 31.43 -13.79
CA PHE A 344 0.18 31.81 -12.53
C PHE A 344 1.51 32.54 -12.81
N PRO A 345 1.48 33.87 -13.02
CA PRO A 345 2.67 34.62 -13.43
C PRO A 345 3.75 34.61 -12.35
N GLY A 346 4.98 34.26 -12.76
CA GLY A 346 6.13 34.21 -11.86
C GLY A 346 6.19 32.97 -10.95
N LEU A 347 5.35 31.96 -11.20
CA LEU A 347 5.48 30.64 -10.58
C LEU A 347 6.75 29.94 -11.09
N ASP A 348 7.52 29.36 -10.18
CA ASP A 348 8.65 28.49 -10.53
C ASP A 348 8.16 27.06 -10.69
N THR A 349 8.03 26.61 -11.95
CA THR A 349 7.53 25.28 -12.28
C THR A 349 8.55 24.17 -12.08
N ASP A 350 9.80 24.46 -11.74
CA ASP A 350 10.79 23.44 -11.39
C ASP A 350 10.72 23.01 -9.92
N HIS A 351 10.07 23.81 -9.07
CA HIS A 351 10.08 23.62 -7.62
C HIS A 351 8.70 23.81 -6.99
N LEU A 352 7.67 23.19 -7.57
CA LEU A 352 6.31 23.29 -7.05
C LEU A 352 6.18 22.53 -5.73
N VAL A 353 5.69 23.17 -4.68
CA VAL A 353 5.62 22.57 -3.33
C VAL A 353 4.20 22.37 -2.82
N THR A 354 3.23 23.18 -3.23
CA THR A 354 1.86 23.12 -2.68
C THR A 354 0.83 23.57 -3.70
N LEU A 355 -0.34 22.93 -3.69
CA LEU A 355 -1.58 23.41 -4.28
C LEU A 355 -2.60 23.64 -3.15
N LEU A 356 -3.23 24.81 -3.09
CA LEU A 356 -4.16 25.20 -2.03
C LEU A 356 -5.46 25.77 -2.61
N PHE A 357 -6.59 25.37 -2.03
CA PHE A 357 -7.94 25.84 -2.30
C PHE A 357 -8.44 26.64 -1.11
N SER A 358 -8.90 27.88 -1.33
CA SER A 358 -9.42 28.77 -0.28
C SER A 358 -10.58 29.62 -0.78
N GLU A 359 -11.17 30.45 0.08
CA GLU A 359 -12.24 31.41 -0.28
C GLU A 359 -13.43 30.75 -1.01
N MET A 360 -13.73 29.49 -0.66
CA MET A 360 -14.86 28.76 -1.21
C MET A 360 -16.17 29.39 -0.70
N SER A 361 -17.02 29.86 -1.61
CA SER A 361 -18.29 30.48 -1.23
C SER A 361 -19.40 29.49 -0.87
N LYS A 362 -19.25 28.22 -1.27
CA LYS A 362 -20.19 27.10 -1.05
C LYS A 362 -19.39 25.78 -0.99
N PRO A 363 -20.01 24.65 -0.58
CA PRO A 363 -19.35 23.35 -0.64
C PRO A 363 -18.88 23.00 -2.06
N VAL A 364 -17.69 22.38 -2.14
CA VAL A 364 -17.04 21.95 -3.39
C VAL A 364 -16.63 20.49 -3.25
N THR A 365 -17.02 19.65 -4.19
CA THR A 365 -16.54 18.27 -4.30
C THR A 365 -15.47 18.19 -5.36
N LEU A 366 -14.27 17.72 -5.00
CA LEU A 366 -13.14 17.48 -5.92
C LEU A 366 -13.02 15.98 -6.18
N GLY A 367 -12.79 15.59 -7.43
CA GLY A 367 -12.30 14.25 -7.79
C GLY A 367 -10.78 14.25 -7.97
N PRO A 368 -10.16 13.14 -8.42
CA PRO A 368 -8.72 12.96 -8.44
C PRO A 368 -7.95 14.14 -9.06
N ILE A 369 -6.91 14.59 -8.36
CA ILE A 369 -5.99 15.65 -8.75
C ILE A 369 -4.80 15.00 -9.47
N ALA A 370 -4.53 15.42 -10.71
CA ALA A 370 -3.37 14.96 -11.46
C ALA A 370 -2.73 16.08 -12.27
N LEU A 371 -1.45 15.94 -12.56
CA LEU A 371 -0.79 16.72 -13.60
C LEU A 371 -1.32 16.29 -14.96
N TYR A 372 -1.46 17.22 -15.90
CA TYR A 372 -1.83 16.92 -17.28
C TYR A 372 -0.77 17.41 -18.27
N CYS A 373 -0.77 16.77 -19.44
CA CYS A 373 0.22 16.96 -20.47
C CYS A 373 -0.18 18.02 -21.49
N GLY A 374 0.80 18.77 -22.00
CA GLY A 374 0.55 19.81 -23.00
C GLY A 374 -0.38 20.91 -22.48
N THR A 375 -1.23 21.47 -23.34
CA THR A 375 -2.08 22.62 -23.01
C THR A 375 -3.48 22.24 -22.54
N SER A 376 -3.87 20.97 -22.66
CA SER A 376 -5.17 20.46 -22.21
C SER A 376 -5.04 19.03 -21.67
N GLY A 377 -5.76 18.76 -20.59
CA GLY A 377 -5.92 17.43 -20.01
C GLY A 377 -7.36 16.92 -20.01
N SER A 378 -7.52 15.70 -19.50
CA SER A 378 -8.80 15.07 -19.15
C SER A 378 -8.76 14.62 -17.69
N ALA A 379 -9.92 14.27 -17.13
CA ALA A 379 -10.00 13.71 -15.78
C ALA A 379 -9.07 12.50 -15.65
N TYR A 380 -8.33 12.44 -14.55
CA TYR A 380 -7.47 11.31 -14.26
C TYR A 380 -8.35 10.07 -14.12
N THR A 381 -8.09 9.08 -14.97
CA THR A 381 -8.77 7.80 -14.86
C THR A 381 -8.00 7.01 -13.81
N ILE A 382 -8.64 6.75 -12.68
CA ILE A 382 -8.05 5.91 -11.65
C ILE A 382 -7.77 4.55 -12.30
N PRO A 383 -6.50 4.10 -12.32
CA PRO A 383 -6.19 2.79 -12.86
C PRO A 383 -7.07 1.77 -12.16
N MET A 384 -7.80 0.96 -12.93
CA MET A 384 -8.41 -0.23 -12.37
C MET A 384 -7.26 -1.12 -11.95
N ILE A 385 -6.98 -1.13 -10.65
CA ILE A 385 -6.08 -2.14 -10.11
C ILE A 385 -6.81 -3.45 -10.33
N THR A 386 -6.20 -4.34 -11.10
CA THR A 386 -6.80 -5.64 -11.39
C THR A 386 -7.03 -6.31 -10.05
N GLU A 387 -8.30 -6.54 -9.71
CA GLU A 387 -8.59 -7.20 -8.46
C GLU A 387 -7.94 -8.59 -8.49
N PRO A 388 -7.34 -9.02 -7.37
CA PRO A 388 -6.83 -10.37 -7.28
C PRO A 388 -7.95 -11.34 -7.68
N VAL A 389 -7.66 -12.23 -8.63
CA VAL A 389 -8.63 -13.23 -9.08
C VAL A 389 -8.82 -14.23 -7.96
N GLU A 390 -9.96 -14.13 -7.28
CA GLU A 390 -10.35 -15.10 -6.27
C GLU A 390 -11.07 -16.28 -6.92
N SER A 391 -10.94 -17.46 -6.31
CA SER A 391 -11.62 -18.65 -6.81
C SER A 391 -13.14 -18.51 -6.64
N ASP A 392 -13.84 -18.61 -7.77
CA ASP A 392 -15.30 -18.68 -7.86
C ASP A 392 -15.82 -20.12 -7.74
N GLU A 393 -15.03 -21.05 -7.22
CA GLU A 393 -15.47 -22.43 -7.02
C GLU A 393 -16.76 -22.47 -6.20
N LYS A 394 -17.83 -23.00 -6.81
CA LYS A 394 -19.10 -23.18 -6.14
C LYS A 394 -19.40 -24.65 -5.94
N ILE A 395 -19.92 -24.96 -4.76
CA ILE A 395 -20.28 -26.32 -4.35
C ILE A 395 -21.81 -26.51 -4.38
N PRO A 396 -22.29 -27.72 -4.74
CA PRO A 396 -23.69 -28.06 -4.62
C PRO A 396 -24.16 -27.95 -3.16
N THR A 397 -25.43 -27.62 -2.98
CA THR A 397 -26.00 -27.44 -1.66
C THR A 397 -26.47 -28.74 -1.03
N THR A 398 -26.30 -28.84 0.28
CA THR A 398 -26.85 -29.91 1.13
C THR A 398 -28.28 -29.59 1.57
N LYS A 399 -29.06 -30.63 1.89
CA LYS A 399 -30.40 -30.50 2.49
C LYS A 399 -30.33 -30.83 3.98
N GLY A 400 -30.74 -29.90 4.84
CA GLY A 400 -30.82 -30.03 6.31
C GLY A 400 -32.24 -30.18 6.88
N GLN A 401 -32.36 -30.13 8.22
CA GLN A 401 -33.64 -30.09 8.97
C GLN A 401 -34.10 -28.65 9.33
N SER A 402 -35.35 -28.51 9.80
CA SER A 402 -36.17 -27.27 9.90
C SER A 402 -35.58 -26.06 10.66
N VAL A 403 -36.25 -24.92 10.46
CA VAL A 403 -35.74 -23.53 10.36
C VAL A 403 -35.82 -22.72 11.66
N LEU A 404 -34.86 -21.82 11.90
CA LEU A 404 -34.88 -20.81 12.97
C LEU A 404 -35.15 -19.41 12.41
N LEU A 405 -36.31 -18.81 12.70
CA LEU A 405 -36.56 -17.41 12.38
C LEU A 405 -35.88 -16.51 13.41
N ILE A 406 -34.92 -15.70 12.98
CA ILE A 406 -34.13 -14.83 13.88
C ILE A 406 -34.76 -13.45 13.95
N ASP A 407 -35.01 -12.82 12.80
CA ASP A 407 -35.43 -11.42 12.75
C ASP A 407 -36.34 -11.12 11.56
N THR A 408 -37.39 -10.36 11.82
CA THR A 408 -38.28 -9.76 10.82
C THR A 408 -38.43 -8.26 11.03
N PHE A 409 -37.67 -7.68 11.98
CA PHE A 409 -37.64 -6.26 12.31
C PHE A 409 -39.01 -5.65 12.63
N MET A 410 -39.96 -6.48 13.11
CA MET A 410 -41.28 -6.00 13.54
C MET A 410 -41.22 -5.13 14.79
N ASN A 411 -40.22 -5.36 15.65
CA ASN A 411 -39.95 -4.54 16.82
C ASN A 411 -38.65 -3.75 16.61
N LYS A 412 -38.50 -2.67 17.39
CA LYS A 412 -37.34 -1.77 17.31
C LYS A 412 -36.11 -2.28 18.06
N ASP A 413 -36.33 -2.89 19.23
CA ASP A 413 -35.25 -3.19 20.18
C ASP A 413 -35.08 -4.71 20.42
N SER A 414 -35.88 -5.54 19.74
CA SER A 414 -35.79 -7.00 19.84
C SER A 414 -36.14 -7.71 18.54
N ASN A 415 -35.44 -8.80 18.27
CA ASN A 415 -35.70 -9.64 17.11
C ASN A 415 -36.87 -10.60 17.33
N SER A 416 -37.15 -11.47 16.35
CA SER A 416 -38.28 -12.42 16.42
C SER A 416 -38.14 -13.49 17.50
N LEU A 417 -36.93 -13.68 18.04
CA LEU A 417 -36.65 -14.58 19.17
C LEU A 417 -36.81 -13.88 20.53
N GLY A 418 -37.07 -12.57 20.55
CA GLY A 418 -37.15 -11.76 21.77
C GLY A 418 -35.80 -11.35 22.35
N PHE A 419 -34.71 -11.52 21.60
CA PHE A 419 -33.36 -11.09 22.01
C PHE A 419 -32.97 -9.75 21.38
N TYR A 420 -31.93 -9.14 21.93
CA TYR A 420 -31.43 -7.85 21.46
C TYR A 420 -31.03 -7.91 19.98
N HIS A 421 -31.40 -6.86 19.27
CA HIS A 421 -30.79 -6.46 18.00
C HIS A 421 -30.52 -4.96 18.04
N GLY A 422 -29.50 -4.49 17.34
CA GLY A 422 -29.08 -3.10 17.42
C GLY A 422 -27.71 -2.87 16.81
N GLY A 423 -27.27 -1.62 16.73
CA GLY A 423 -25.96 -1.27 16.18
C GLY A 423 -25.21 -0.27 17.04
N ASP A 424 -23.95 -0.04 16.69
CA ASP A 424 -23.01 0.79 17.46
C ASP A 424 -23.41 2.28 17.51
N ASP A 425 -24.06 2.79 16.45
CA ASP A 425 -24.61 4.14 16.40
C ASP A 425 -26.11 4.15 16.02
N SER A 426 -26.89 4.88 16.82
CA SER A 426 -28.30 5.16 16.60
C SER A 426 -28.62 5.85 15.26
N VAL A 427 -27.65 6.53 14.62
CA VAL A 427 -27.89 7.27 13.37
C VAL A 427 -27.65 6.45 12.10
N ALA A 428 -26.94 5.32 12.20
CA ALA A 428 -26.58 4.50 11.03
C ALA A 428 -27.66 3.50 10.61
N ALA A 429 -28.65 3.23 11.47
CA ALA A 429 -29.66 2.22 11.24
C ALA A 429 -31.07 2.73 11.57
N THR A 430 -32.05 2.38 10.74
CA THR A 430 -33.46 2.73 10.97
C THR A 430 -34.35 1.52 10.72
N ILE A 431 -35.22 1.22 11.67
CA ILE A 431 -36.28 0.21 11.51
C ILE A 431 -37.60 0.92 11.18
N ALA A 432 -38.17 0.62 10.02
CA ALA A 432 -39.47 1.11 9.60
C ALA A 432 -40.15 0.09 8.68
N ASN A 433 -41.47 -0.06 8.80
CA ASN A 433 -42.28 -0.99 7.99
C ASN A 433 -41.73 -2.44 7.98
N SER A 434 -41.33 -2.94 9.15
CA SER A 434 -40.74 -4.28 9.33
C SER A 434 -39.48 -4.52 8.48
N ARG A 435 -38.66 -3.48 8.32
CA ARG A 435 -37.39 -3.52 7.59
C ARG A 435 -36.35 -2.70 8.34
N LEU A 436 -35.14 -3.22 8.41
CA LEU A 436 -33.96 -2.52 8.90
C LEU A 436 -33.22 -1.94 7.71
N THR A 437 -33.01 -0.63 7.67
CA THR A 437 -32.12 0.02 6.69
C THR A 437 -30.87 0.51 7.40
N ILE A 438 -29.71 0.03 6.95
CA ILE A 438 -28.39 0.41 7.43
C ILE A 438 -27.73 1.29 6.37
N ASN A 439 -27.18 2.42 6.80
CA ASN A 439 -26.32 3.27 6.00
C ASN A 439 -25.22 3.86 6.89
N THR A 440 -24.06 3.23 6.88
CA THR A 440 -22.88 3.70 7.63
C THR A 440 -22.15 4.84 6.91
N LYS A 441 -22.64 5.25 5.72
CA LYS A 441 -21.99 6.25 4.84
C LYS A 441 -20.53 5.88 4.53
N GLY A 442 -20.24 4.59 4.41
CA GLY A 442 -18.90 4.07 4.14
C GLY A 442 -17.96 4.01 5.36
N ASN A 443 -18.48 4.23 6.58
CA ASN A 443 -17.74 3.92 7.79
C ASN A 443 -17.77 2.40 8.02
N ALA A 444 -16.59 1.76 7.91
CA ALA A 444 -16.42 0.32 8.06
C ALA A 444 -16.34 -0.14 9.53
N ASP A 445 -16.19 0.79 10.49
CA ASP A 445 -16.12 0.51 11.92
C ASP A 445 -17.51 0.20 12.53
N LEU A 446 -18.58 0.72 11.92
CA LEU A 446 -19.94 0.57 12.43
C LEU A 446 -20.54 -0.80 12.09
N SER A 447 -21.20 -1.39 13.07
CA SER A 447 -21.82 -2.70 12.97
C SER A 447 -23.28 -2.71 13.44
N TRP A 448 -24.01 -3.73 13.00
CA TRP A 448 -25.34 -4.11 13.50
C TRP A 448 -25.34 -5.58 13.90
N TYR A 449 -26.01 -5.91 14.99
CA TYR A 449 -26.04 -7.24 15.58
C TYR A 449 -27.48 -7.71 15.76
N THR A 450 -27.69 -9.03 15.68
CA THR A 450 -28.94 -9.68 16.09
C THR A 450 -28.59 -10.96 16.89
N GLN A 451 -29.02 -11.00 18.16
CA GLN A 451 -28.65 -12.07 19.08
C GLN A 451 -29.56 -13.29 18.95
N VAL A 452 -29.01 -14.48 19.16
CA VAL A 452 -29.80 -15.72 19.22
C VAL A 452 -30.01 -16.22 20.65
N ALA A 453 -29.35 -15.61 21.64
CA ALA A 453 -29.51 -15.82 23.08
C ALA A 453 -28.89 -14.68 23.91
N ASN A 454 -29.34 -14.55 25.17
CA ASN A 454 -28.63 -13.80 26.22
C ASN A 454 -27.56 -14.71 26.85
N GLY A 455 -26.40 -14.81 26.21
CA GLY A 455 -25.33 -15.73 26.56
C GLY A 455 -24.98 -16.64 25.38
N CYS A 456 -25.00 -17.95 25.58
CA CYS A 456 -24.71 -18.92 24.54
C CYS A 456 -25.97 -19.63 24.03
N ARG A 457 -26.01 -19.89 22.73
CA ARG A 457 -26.89 -20.86 22.11
C ARG A 457 -26.08 -21.91 21.37
N ASP A 458 -26.45 -23.17 21.53
CA ASP A 458 -25.92 -24.25 20.71
C ASP A 458 -26.59 -24.28 19.33
N LEU A 459 -25.83 -23.91 18.29
CA LEU A 459 -26.24 -23.97 16.89
C LEU A 459 -25.74 -25.23 16.18
N THR A 460 -25.05 -26.16 16.87
CA THR A 460 -24.59 -27.44 16.31
C THR A 460 -25.71 -28.26 15.68
N PRO A 461 -26.94 -28.34 16.25
CA PRO A 461 -28.06 -29.03 15.61
C PRO A 461 -28.49 -28.45 14.26
N LEU A 462 -28.09 -27.22 13.95
CA LEU A 462 -28.41 -26.51 12.71
C LEU A 462 -27.23 -26.41 11.74
N GLN A 463 -26.08 -27.05 12.04
CA GLN A 463 -24.82 -26.82 11.32
C GLN A 463 -24.87 -27.07 9.81
N ASP A 464 -25.74 -27.98 9.35
CA ASP A 464 -25.93 -28.30 7.93
C ASP A 464 -26.90 -27.33 7.22
N GLY A 465 -27.38 -26.31 7.95
CA GLY A 465 -28.23 -25.24 7.44
C GLY A 465 -27.45 -24.02 6.95
N TYR A 466 -28.23 -23.04 6.48
CA TYR A 466 -27.74 -21.79 5.90
C TYR A 466 -28.34 -20.62 6.65
N LEU A 467 -27.50 -19.66 7.05
CA LEU A 467 -27.98 -18.33 7.37
C LEU A 467 -28.53 -17.71 6.08
N HIS A 468 -29.82 -17.40 6.09
CA HIS A 468 -30.52 -16.71 5.03
C HIS A 468 -30.83 -15.27 5.44
N ILE A 469 -30.46 -14.32 4.58
CA ILE A 469 -30.74 -12.90 4.75
C ILE A 469 -31.46 -12.39 3.50
N ALA A 470 -32.71 -11.98 3.67
CA ALA A 470 -33.48 -11.34 2.60
C ALA A 470 -33.25 -9.82 2.64
N TYR A 471 -32.75 -9.24 1.56
CA TYR A 471 -32.30 -7.86 1.53
C TYR A 471 -32.59 -7.14 0.20
N SER A 472 -32.34 -5.84 0.18
CA SER A 472 -32.28 -5.02 -1.04
C SER A 472 -31.23 -3.92 -0.87
N GLY A 473 -30.70 -3.40 -1.99
CA GLY A 473 -29.65 -2.38 -1.96
C GLY A 473 -28.26 -2.99 -2.01
N SER A 474 -27.34 -2.48 -1.20
CA SER A 474 -25.93 -2.90 -1.20
C SER A 474 -25.74 -4.26 -0.52
N ASN A 475 -24.85 -5.09 -1.06
CA ASN A 475 -24.30 -6.30 -0.41
C ASN A 475 -22.82 -6.14 -0.05
N ALA A 476 -22.33 -4.90 -0.02
CA ALA A 476 -20.96 -4.56 0.30
C ALA A 476 -20.75 -4.46 1.82
N PHE A 477 -20.80 -5.61 2.49
CA PHE A 477 -20.59 -5.73 3.93
C PHE A 477 -20.13 -7.15 4.31
N THR A 478 -19.65 -7.27 5.53
CA THR A 478 -19.24 -8.52 6.16
C THR A 478 -20.37 -9.09 7.02
N VAL A 479 -20.59 -10.40 6.92
CA VAL A 479 -21.45 -11.18 7.82
C VAL A 479 -20.56 -11.96 8.79
N ALA A 480 -20.77 -11.79 10.09
CA ALA A 480 -20.03 -12.48 11.13
C ALA A 480 -20.95 -13.34 12.01
N LEU A 481 -20.45 -14.48 12.49
CA LEU A 481 -21.07 -15.26 13.55
C LEU A 481 -20.22 -15.18 14.82
N GLN A 482 -20.79 -14.59 15.87
CA GLN A 482 -20.09 -14.28 17.11
C GLN A 482 -20.06 -15.46 18.08
N GLN A 483 -18.88 -15.69 18.68
CA GLN A 483 -18.67 -16.68 19.72
C GLN A 483 -18.50 -16.00 21.08
N HIS A 484 -19.17 -16.56 22.09
CA HIS A 484 -19.05 -16.14 23.47
C HIS A 484 -17.73 -16.63 24.09
N ASN A 485 -17.32 -16.00 25.21
CA ASN A 485 -16.28 -16.55 26.08
C ASN A 485 -16.62 -17.96 26.58
N PRO A 486 -15.61 -18.76 26.99
CA PRO A 486 -15.81 -20.16 27.39
C PRO A 486 -16.86 -20.39 28.49
N THR A 487 -17.17 -19.37 29.29
CA THR A 487 -18.12 -19.43 30.41
C THR A 487 -19.53 -18.91 30.08
N CYS A 488 -19.77 -18.43 28.85
CA CYS A 488 -21.06 -17.86 28.45
C CYS A 488 -21.54 -16.72 29.36
N ASN A 489 -20.61 -15.92 29.89
CA ASN A 489 -20.87 -14.87 30.88
C ASN A 489 -20.44 -13.49 30.37
N ASP A 490 -21.38 -12.59 30.13
CA ASP A 490 -21.16 -11.25 29.58
C ASP A 490 -20.34 -10.31 30.48
N LYS A 491 -20.15 -10.69 31.75
CA LYS A 491 -19.30 -9.98 32.72
C LYS A 491 -17.83 -10.41 32.68
N ILE A 492 -17.44 -11.22 31.70
CA ILE A 492 -16.07 -11.70 31.51
C ILE A 492 -15.61 -11.35 30.09
N ARG A 493 -14.47 -10.65 29.98
CA ARG A 493 -13.84 -10.28 28.72
C ARG A 493 -12.87 -11.37 28.25
N PRO A 494 -12.64 -11.50 26.93
CA PRO A 494 -13.33 -10.76 25.87
C PRO A 494 -14.77 -11.26 25.63
N ILE A 495 -15.69 -10.32 25.35
CA ILE A 495 -17.01 -10.60 24.77
C ILE A 495 -17.24 -9.62 23.60
N PRO A 496 -17.52 -10.12 22.38
CA PRO A 496 -17.41 -11.54 22.00
C PRO A 496 -15.95 -12.05 22.17
N PHE A 497 -15.78 -13.36 22.33
CA PHE A 497 -14.46 -13.95 22.54
C PHE A 497 -13.66 -14.02 21.23
N THR A 498 -14.35 -14.39 20.17
CA THR A 498 -13.90 -14.32 18.80
C THR A 498 -15.12 -14.36 17.89
N TRP A 499 -14.91 -14.19 16.60
CA TRP A 499 -15.91 -14.45 15.58
C TRP A 499 -15.21 -14.80 14.29
N ASP A 500 -15.97 -15.39 13.39
CA ASP A 500 -15.53 -15.60 12.02
C ASP A 500 -16.51 -14.98 11.05
N SER A 501 -16.02 -14.66 9.86
CA SER A 501 -16.70 -13.75 8.97
C SER A 501 -16.58 -14.15 7.50
N VAL A 502 -17.56 -13.73 6.72
CA VAL A 502 -17.61 -13.89 5.26
C VAL A 502 -18.09 -12.60 4.60
N GLU A 503 -17.66 -12.37 3.37
CA GLU A 503 -18.12 -11.23 2.58
C GLU A 503 -19.50 -11.52 1.97
N ALA A 504 -20.49 -10.68 2.28
CA ALA A 504 -21.88 -10.90 1.88
C ALA A 504 -22.07 -11.00 0.36
N SER A 505 -21.30 -10.23 -0.41
CA SER A 505 -21.34 -10.18 -1.87
C SER A 505 -21.12 -11.56 -2.51
N ARG A 506 -20.22 -12.38 -1.96
CA ARG A 506 -19.90 -13.73 -2.45
C ARG A 506 -21.06 -14.71 -2.28
N TYR A 507 -21.91 -14.49 -1.27
CA TYR A 507 -23.04 -15.35 -0.92
C TYR A 507 -24.39 -14.82 -1.41
N SER A 508 -24.39 -13.73 -2.17
CA SER A 508 -25.58 -13.11 -2.75
C SER A 508 -26.02 -13.80 -4.05
N ASN A 509 -27.33 -13.90 -4.26
CA ASN A 509 -27.86 -14.26 -5.58
C ASN A 509 -27.65 -13.13 -6.61
N SER A 510 -27.79 -13.46 -7.90
CA SER A 510 -27.65 -12.50 -9.01
C SER A 510 -28.70 -11.39 -9.00
N ALA A 511 -29.88 -11.65 -8.43
CA ALA A 511 -30.94 -10.67 -8.28
C ALA A 511 -30.70 -9.67 -7.13
N LYS A 512 -29.64 -9.87 -6.31
CA LYS A 512 -29.32 -9.09 -5.12
C LYS A 512 -30.48 -8.95 -4.14
N SER A 513 -31.18 -10.06 -3.90
CA SER A 513 -32.34 -10.14 -3.01
C SER A 513 -32.13 -11.08 -1.81
N ASP A 514 -31.25 -12.07 -1.95
CA ASP A 514 -31.07 -13.11 -0.95
C ASP A 514 -29.57 -13.46 -0.81
N ILE A 515 -29.13 -13.62 0.44
CA ILE A 515 -27.81 -14.14 0.80
C ILE A 515 -27.99 -15.47 1.53
N TYR A 516 -27.21 -16.48 1.17
CA TYR A 516 -27.20 -17.79 1.82
C TYR A 516 -25.79 -18.21 2.23
N VAL A 517 -25.49 -18.20 3.53
CA VAL A 517 -24.18 -18.60 4.08
C VAL A 517 -24.30 -19.92 4.83
N PRO A 518 -23.59 -21.00 4.46
CA PRO A 518 -23.53 -22.21 5.27
C PRO A 518 -23.00 -21.92 6.68
N LEU A 519 -23.63 -22.49 7.71
CA LEU A 519 -23.12 -22.28 9.08
C LEU A 519 -21.74 -22.91 9.30
N THR A 520 -21.38 -23.93 8.51
CA THR A 520 -20.04 -24.53 8.49
C THR A 520 -18.96 -23.58 8.00
N HIS A 521 -19.32 -22.48 7.34
CA HIS A 521 -18.34 -21.47 6.91
C HIS A 521 -17.90 -20.55 8.04
N PHE A 522 -18.50 -20.62 9.23
CA PHE A 522 -18.00 -19.90 10.40
C PHE A 522 -17.17 -20.84 11.26
N ASN A 523 -15.87 -20.58 11.35
CA ASN A 523 -14.92 -21.36 12.14
C ASN A 523 -14.94 -20.89 13.60
N ILE A 524 -16.04 -21.20 14.28
CA ILE A 524 -16.23 -20.93 15.71
C ILE A 524 -16.75 -22.18 16.43
N ASP A 525 -16.64 -22.19 17.76
CA ASP A 525 -17.36 -23.10 18.64
C ASP A 525 -18.85 -22.73 18.65
N ARG A 526 -19.63 -23.41 17.79
CA ARG A 526 -21.07 -23.20 17.63
C ARG A 526 -21.91 -23.58 18.86
N THR A 527 -21.33 -24.24 19.86
CA THR A 527 -22.02 -24.44 21.15
C THR A 527 -22.11 -23.14 21.95
N LYS A 528 -21.30 -22.14 21.59
CA LYS A 528 -21.15 -20.85 22.25
C LYS A 528 -21.57 -19.66 21.39
N SER A 529 -22.52 -19.85 20.47
CA SER A 529 -22.95 -18.76 19.59
C SER A 529 -23.72 -17.68 20.34
N ILE A 530 -23.38 -16.41 20.08
CA ILE A 530 -24.08 -15.23 20.62
C ILE A 530 -25.16 -14.76 19.64
N GLY A 531 -24.79 -14.60 18.38
CA GLY A 531 -25.59 -13.91 17.38
C GLY A 531 -24.81 -13.62 16.10
N PHE A 532 -25.46 -12.95 15.18
CA PHE A 532 -24.86 -12.54 13.91
C PHE A 532 -24.56 -11.05 13.92
N GLY A 533 -23.39 -10.68 13.39
CA GLY A 533 -22.98 -9.31 13.13
C GLY A 533 -23.00 -8.99 11.64
N PHE A 534 -23.37 -7.77 11.30
CA PHE A 534 -23.28 -7.16 9.98
C PHE A 534 -22.39 -5.93 10.13
N GLN A 535 -21.20 -5.99 9.55
CA GLN A 535 -20.12 -5.02 9.83
C GLN A 535 -19.25 -4.80 8.59
N GLY A 536 -18.23 -3.95 8.69
CA GLY A 536 -17.29 -3.75 7.57
C GLY A 536 -17.97 -3.20 6.32
N PHE A 537 -18.92 -2.28 6.47
CA PHE A 537 -19.62 -1.66 5.35
C PHE A 537 -18.67 -0.76 4.56
N TYR A 538 -18.32 -1.14 3.34
CA TYR A 538 -17.27 -0.50 2.56
C TYR A 538 -17.78 0.33 1.37
N THR A 539 -19.08 0.66 1.36
CA THR A 539 -19.69 1.57 0.38
C THR A 539 -20.64 2.55 1.07
N SER A 540 -20.96 3.66 0.41
CA SER A 540 -21.95 4.65 0.88
C SER A 540 -23.41 4.25 0.58
N ASN A 541 -23.60 3.15 -0.15
CA ASN A 541 -24.93 2.68 -0.57
C ASN A 541 -25.65 1.98 0.60
N PRO A 542 -26.93 2.28 0.85
CA PRO A 542 -27.67 1.65 1.92
C PRO A 542 -27.96 0.17 1.66
N THR A 543 -28.06 -0.59 2.75
CA THR A 543 -28.52 -1.98 2.76
C THR A 543 -29.82 -2.07 3.56
N THR A 544 -30.87 -2.64 2.98
CA THR A 544 -32.14 -2.86 3.68
C THR A 544 -32.37 -4.35 3.90
N LEU A 545 -32.36 -4.80 5.15
CA LEU A 545 -32.69 -6.16 5.57
C LEU A 545 -34.17 -6.27 5.89
N SER A 546 -34.79 -7.38 5.49
CA SER A 546 -36.21 -7.64 5.71
C SER A 546 -36.49 -8.93 6.48
N LYS A 547 -35.54 -9.88 6.46
CA LYS A 547 -35.65 -11.13 7.19
C LYS A 547 -34.27 -11.74 7.42
N ILE A 548 -34.06 -12.31 8.59
CA ILE A 548 -32.90 -13.13 8.94
C ILE A 548 -33.41 -14.45 9.54
N GLU A 549 -32.94 -15.57 9.02
CA GLU A 549 -33.33 -16.90 9.48
C GLU A 549 -32.24 -17.94 9.17
N ILE A 550 -32.30 -19.11 9.80
CA ILE A 550 -31.49 -20.27 9.42
C ILE A 550 -32.39 -21.25 8.70
N VAL A 551 -32.15 -21.47 7.41
CA VAL A 551 -32.92 -22.39 6.55
C VAL A 551 -32.19 -23.70 6.32
N SER A 552 -32.95 -24.74 6.00
CA SER A 552 -32.43 -26.08 5.73
C SER A 552 -31.91 -26.29 4.31
N SER A 553 -32.25 -25.39 3.37
CA SER A 553 -31.89 -25.51 1.97
C SER A 553 -31.95 -24.15 1.28
N VAL A 554 -31.26 -24.03 0.16
CA VAL A 554 -31.30 -22.85 -0.71
C VAL A 554 -32.20 -23.12 -1.94
N PRO A 555 -32.65 -22.09 -2.67
CA PRO A 555 -33.40 -22.25 -3.90
C PRO A 555 -32.68 -23.13 -4.95
N SER A 556 -33.45 -23.86 -5.74
CA SER A 556 -32.90 -24.70 -6.83
C SER A 556 -32.06 -23.87 -7.79
N GLY A 557 -30.84 -24.35 -8.10
CA GLY A 557 -29.90 -23.65 -8.97
C GLY A 557 -29.04 -22.58 -8.27
N PHE A 558 -29.25 -22.32 -6.97
CA PHE A 558 -28.33 -21.52 -6.19
C PHE A 558 -27.06 -22.33 -5.91
N LEU A 559 -25.92 -21.73 -6.19
CA LEU A 559 -24.60 -22.32 -5.97
C LEU A 559 -23.87 -21.52 -4.90
N VAL A 560 -23.33 -22.20 -3.90
CA VAL A 560 -22.65 -21.56 -2.76
C VAL A 560 -21.14 -21.55 -3.01
N PRO A 561 -20.43 -20.43 -2.84
CA PRO A 561 -18.99 -20.39 -3.04
C PRO A 561 -18.26 -21.17 -1.95
N SER A 562 -17.06 -21.67 -2.24
CA SER A 562 -16.15 -22.16 -1.20
C SER A 562 -15.78 -21.02 -0.23
N LYS A 563 -15.55 -21.38 1.03
CA LYS A 563 -15.06 -20.44 2.03
C LYS A 563 -13.60 -20.12 1.74
N LEU A 564 -13.27 -18.83 1.65
CA LEU A 564 -11.89 -18.38 1.60
C LEU A 564 -11.26 -18.43 3.00
N PRO A 565 -9.99 -18.83 3.13
CA PRO A 565 -9.25 -18.72 4.38
C PRO A 565 -9.26 -17.27 4.91
N THR A 566 -9.39 -17.12 6.22
CA THR A 566 -9.35 -15.83 6.92
C THR A 566 -8.27 -15.87 7.98
N ALA A 567 -7.56 -14.76 8.15
CA ALA A 567 -6.60 -14.61 9.24
C ALA A 567 -7.30 -14.86 10.59
N SER A 568 -6.60 -15.51 11.52
CA SER A 568 -7.18 -15.84 12.83
C SER A 568 -7.37 -14.56 13.65
N LEU A 569 -8.59 -14.32 14.11
CA LEU A 569 -8.94 -13.15 14.91
C LEU A 569 -8.61 -13.35 16.39
N VAL A 570 -7.87 -12.40 16.99
CA VAL A 570 -7.30 -12.52 18.34
C VAL A 570 -7.73 -11.36 19.24
N PHE A 571 -8.52 -11.62 20.29
CA PHE A 571 -8.90 -10.62 21.31
C PHE A 571 -8.17 -10.79 22.64
N SER A 572 -7.55 -11.95 22.88
CA SER A 572 -6.95 -12.29 24.17
C SER A 572 -5.80 -13.27 23.99
N CYS A 573 -4.90 -13.30 24.97
CA CYS A 573 -3.81 -14.26 25.02
C CYS A 573 -4.36 -15.70 25.13
N THR A 574 -3.74 -16.66 24.44
CA THR A 574 -4.07 -18.09 24.59
C THR A 574 -3.28 -18.74 25.72
N ARG A 575 -2.05 -18.26 25.97
CA ARG A 575 -1.21 -18.74 27.07
C ARG A 575 -1.90 -18.49 28.42
N PRO A 576 -2.00 -19.50 29.31
CA PRO A 576 -2.51 -19.29 30.66
C PRO A 576 -1.67 -18.28 31.45
N ASN A 577 -2.31 -17.49 32.31
CA ASN A 577 -1.66 -16.51 33.19
C ASN A 577 -0.80 -15.46 32.48
N SER A 578 -1.07 -15.12 31.22
CA SER A 578 -0.34 -14.08 30.49
C SER A 578 -1.11 -12.78 30.34
N PHE A 579 -0.36 -11.69 30.13
CA PHE A 579 -0.84 -10.35 29.84
C PHE A 579 0.10 -9.69 28.82
N ALA A 580 -0.43 -9.06 27.78
CA ALA A 580 0.39 -8.46 26.73
C ALA A 580 0.04 -6.99 26.50
N PHE A 581 1.08 -6.15 26.48
CA PHE A 581 0.98 -4.78 25.99
C PHE A 581 1.31 -4.78 24.50
N ALA A 582 0.34 -4.37 23.69
CA ALA A 582 0.48 -4.21 22.26
C ALA A 582 0.23 -2.72 21.93
N ILE A 583 1.32 -2.04 21.62
CA ILE A 583 1.40 -0.58 21.52
C ILE A 583 1.43 -0.20 20.04
N ASP A 584 0.54 0.68 19.63
CA ASP A 584 0.34 1.05 18.24
C ASP A 584 0.93 2.44 17.94
N ASP A 585 1.18 2.68 16.66
CA ASP A 585 1.68 3.93 16.11
C ASP A 585 2.98 4.41 16.78
N GLY A 586 3.28 5.70 16.62
CA GLY A 586 3.83 6.46 17.72
C GLY A 586 4.75 7.61 17.32
N GLU A 587 5.05 8.45 18.31
CA GLU A 587 5.87 9.63 18.12
C GLU A 587 7.32 9.43 18.61
N PRO A 588 8.33 9.70 17.76
CA PRO A 588 9.76 9.53 18.09
C PRO A 588 10.17 10.19 19.40
N LYS A 589 9.59 11.37 19.70
CA LYS A 589 9.87 12.13 20.92
C LYS A 589 9.51 11.38 22.22
N PHE A 590 8.61 10.41 22.15
CA PHE A 590 8.17 9.60 23.30
C PHE A 590 8.82 8.21 23.38
N ALA A 591 9.44 7.76 22.29
CA ALA A 591 10.02 6.43 22.18
C ALA A 591 10.98 6.07 23.33
N GLN A 592 11.93 6.95 23.64
CA GLN A 592 12.91 6.70 24.71
C GLN A 592 12.24 6.53 26.08
N ARG A 593 11.16 7.30 26.36
CA ARG A 593 10.43 7.21 27.63
C ARG A 593 9.65 5.91 27.73
N ILE A 594 9.02 5.46 26.63
CA ILE A 594 8.36 4.14 26.57
C ILE A 594 9.38 3.02 26.83
N VAL A 595 10.48 2.99 26.07
CA VAL A 595 11.53 1.97 26.19
C VAL A 595 12.11 1.93 27.60
N SER A 596 12.40 3.10 28.19
CA SER A 596 12.94 3.18 29.56
C SER A 596 11.92 2.66 30.58
N THR A 597 10.64 3.04 30.43
CA THR A 597 9.56 2.60 31.34
C THR A 597 9.36 1.09 31.32
N VAL A 598 9.33 0.47 30.14
CA VAL A 598 9.17 -0.99 30.03
C VAL A 598 10.42 -1.75 30.49
N ALA A 599 11.61 -1.17 30.30
CA ALA A 599 12.87 -1.72 30.80
C ALA A 599 12.94 -1.67 32.35
N GLU A 600 12.60 -0.53 32.97
CA GLU A 600 12.50 -0.39 34.43
C GLU A 600 11.46 -1.34 35.03
N ALA A 601 10.37 -1.57 34.30
CA ALA A 601 9.37 -2.56 34.68
C ALA A 601 9.83 -4.01 34.47
N GLY A 602 10.91 -4.27 33.74
CA GLY A 602 11.39 -5.60 33.41
C GLY A 602 10.44 -6.40 32.52
N ILE A 603 9.75 -5.74 31.58
CA ILE A 603 8.78 -6.39 30.68
C ILE A 603 9.18 -6.23 29.21
N LYS A 604 8.74 -7.16 28.36
CA LYS A 604 8.79 -7.02 26.90
C LYS A 604 7.38 -6.83 26.36
N VAL A 605 7.24 -5.93 25.38
CA VAL A 605 5.96 -5.56 24.76
C VAL A 605 6.04 -5.78 23.25
N THR A 606 4.90 -5.64 22.58
CA THR A 606 4.81 -5.66 21.11
C THR A 606 4.47 -4.26 20.61
N PHE A 607 5.13 -3.84 19.54
CA PHE A 607 4.84 -2.61 18.83
C PHE A 607 4.25 -2.91 17.44
N PHE A 608 3.13 -2.29 17.08
CA PHE A 608 2.57 -2.34 15.74
C PHE A 608 2.92 -1.03 15.02
N THR A 609 3.77 -1.12 13.99
CA THR A 609 4.32 0.05 13.30
C THR A 609 3.65 0.30 11.97
N VAL A 610 3.45 1.57 11.64
CA VAL A 610 3.01 2.02 10.32
C VAL A 610 4.21 2.10 9.38
N GLY A 611 4.09 1.55 8.17
CA GLY A 611 5.22 1.38 7.26
C GLY A 611 5.78 2.67 6.65
N ALA A 612 4.94 3.60 6.17
CA ALA A 612 5.39 4.81 5.48
C ALA A 612 6.30 5.71 6.34
N PRO A 613 5.99 5.98 7.62
CA PRO A 613 6.87 6.73 8.50
C PRO A 613 8.23 6.09 8.74
N LEU A 614 8.37 4.76 8.64
CA LEU A 614 9.67 4.09 8.74
C LEU A 614 10.60 4.51 7.61
N LEU A 615 10.06 4.73 6.41
CA LEU A 615 10.83 5.09 5.22
C LEU A 615 11.23 6.57 5.18
N ASP A 616 10.57 7.43 5.95
CA ASP A 616 10.93 8.85 6.06
C ASP A 616 12.04 9.04 7.12
N PRO A 617 13.28 9.39 6.71
CA PRO A 617 14.38 9.62 7.65
C PRO A 617 14.11 10.76 8.64
N SER A 618 13.23 11.71 8.29
CA SER A 618 12.89 12.85 9.15
C SER A 618 12.17 12.43 10.43
N THR A 619 11.49 11.27 10.39
CA THR A 619 10.78 10.73 11.56
C THR A 619 11.74 10.07 12.55
N ASN A 620 12.91 9.59 12.12
CA ASN A 620 13.81 8.78 12.96
C ASN A 620 13.15 7.48 13.52
N LEU A 621 11.96 7.08 13.07
CA LEU A 621 11.24 5.90 13.58
C LEU A 621 11.99 4.60 13.28
N THR A 622 12.68 4.50 12.14
CA THR A 622 13.52 3.33 11.83
C THR A 622 14.55 3.05 12.93
N ASN A 623 15.25 4.07 13.43
CA ASN A 623 16.24 3.89 14.48
C ASN A 623 15.59 3.55 15.84
N VAL A 624 14.43 4.16 16.12
CA VAL A 624 13.63 3.85 17.31
C VAL A 624 13.24 2.37 17.35
N TYR A 625 12.65 1.86 16.27
CA TYR A 625 12.18 0.47 16.22
C TYR A 625 13.32 -0.54 16.17
N LYS A 626 14.46 -0.22 15.54
CA LYS A 626 15.69 -1.02 15.68
C LYS A 626 16.12 -1.15 17.15
N GLY A 627 16.15 -0.03 17.88
CA GLY A 627 16.48 -0.06 19.32
C GLY A 627 15.47 -0.87 20.15
N MET A 628 14.19 -0.83 19.79
CA MET A 628 13.15 -1.66 20.43
C MET A 628 13.38 -3.16 20.16
N LEU A 629 13.73 -3.54 18.92
CA LEU A 629 14.08 -4.90 18.54
C LEU A 629 15.35 -5.40 19.26
N ASP A 630 16.40 -4.58 19.29
CA ASP A 630 17.65 -4.88 20.02
C ASP A 630 17.40 -5.06 21.52
N SER A 631 16.40 -4.35 22.06
CA SER A 631 15.91 -4.50 23.42
C SER A 631 15.02 -5.74 23.63
N GLY A 632 14.79 -6.56 22.61
CA GLY A 632 14.02 -7.81 22.68
C GLY A 632 12.51 -7.64 22.62
N HIS A 633 12.01 -6.45 22.29
CA HIS A 633 10.58 -6.24 22.01
C HIS A 633 10.19 -6.88 20.67
N GLN A 634 8.89 -7.08 20.46
CA GLN A 634 8.37 -7.54 19.18
C GLN A 634 7.95 -6.32 18.36
N VAL A 635 8.16 -6.34 17.05
CA VAL A 635 7.59 -5.37 16.10
C VAL A 635 6.74 -6.13 15.08
N ALA A 636 5.58 -5.58 14.74
CA ALA A 636 4.55 -6.18 13.90
C ALA A 636 3.89 -5.13 12.98
N TYR A 637 3.06 -5.59 12.04
CA TYR A 637 2.52 -4.78 10.94
C TYR A 637 1.28 -3.97 11.35
N HIS A 638 1.20 -2.72 10.92
CA HIS A 638 0.06 -1.82 11.17
C HIS A 638 -0.41 -1.07 9.91
N SER A 639 -0.25 -1.70 8.74
CA SER A 639 -0.47 -1.14 7.40
C SER A 639 0.54 -0.05 7.02
N TYR A 640 0.53 0.35 5.76
CA TYR A 640 1.56 1.22 5.23
C TYR A 640 1.25 2.69 5.52
N THR A 641 0.00 3.12 5.33
CA THR A 641 -0.42 4.52 5.53
C THR A 641 -1.44 4.71 6.66
N HIS A 642 -1.79 3.63 7.37
CA HIS A 642 -2.75 3.63 8.48
C HIS A 642 -4.23 3.91 8.09
N PRO A 643 -4.79 3.40 6.96
CA PRO A 643 -6.21 3.62 6.65
C PRO A 643 -7.13 2.58 7.34
N PRO A 644 -8.44 2.87 7.49
CA PRO A 644 -9.42 1.84 7.87
C PRO A 644 -9.55 0.79 6.77
N MET A 645 -8.81 -0.31 6.91
CA MET A 645 -8.49 -1.28 5.85
C MET A 645 -9.72 -1.91 5.21
N GLU A 646 -10.69 -2.34 6.00
CA GLU A 646 -11.91 -2.98 5.48
C GLU A 646 -12.74 -2.00 4.61
N GLY A 647 -12.65 -0.70 4.91
CA GLY A 647 -13.34 0.36 4.17
C GLY A 647 -12.67 0.77 2.87
N LEU A 648 -11.51 0.21 2.53
CA LEU A 648 -10.81 0.51 1.28
C LEU A 648 -11.65 0.10 0.06
N PRO A 649 -11.58 0.86 -1.06
CA PRO A 649 -12.52 0.71 -2.17
C PRO A 649 -12.38 -0.60 -2.96
N SER A 650 -11.21 -1.27 -2.91
CA SER A 650 -10.95 -2.51 -3.63
C SER A 650 -10.05 -3.46 -2.85
N LEU A 651 -10.05 -4.74 -3.21
CA LEU A 651 -9.13 -5.73 -2.62
C LEU A 651 -7.68 -5.41 -2.93
N ALA A 652 -7.41 -4.85 -4.11
CA ALA A 652 -6.06 -4.50 -4.50
C ALA A 652 -5.50 -3.28 -3.72
N ALA A 653 -6.36 -2.37 -3.26
CA ALA A 653 -5.95 -1.32 -2.33
C ALA A 653 -5.56 -1.89 -0.95
N ILE A 654 -6.30 -2.90 -0.46
CA ILE A 654 -5.94 -3.65 0.76
C ILE A 654 -4.58 -4.34 0.57
N ASP A 655 -4.39 -5.04 -0.55
CA ASP A 655 -3.12 -5.71 -0.86
C ASP A 655 -1.96 -4.72 -0.98
N TRP A 656 -2.19 -3.54 -1.53
CA TRP A 656 -1.17 -2.50 -1.63
C TRP A 656 -0.73 -2.04 -0.23
N GLU A 657 -1.66 -1.74 0.67
CA GLU A 657 -1.36 -1.36 2.05
C GLU A 657 -0.58 -2.46 2.80
N LEU A 658 -1.00 -3.72 2.65
CA LEU A 658 -0.33 -4.84 3.30
C LEU A 658 1.08 -5.07 2.74
N ASN A 659 1.24 -5.11 1.42
CA ASN A 659 2.54 -5.39 0.80
C ASN A 659 3.56 -4.26 1.02
N ASN A 660 3.13 -2.99 0.95
CA ASN A 660 4.05 -1.88 1.20
C ASN A 660 4.48 -1.81 2.68
N ASP A 661 3.62 -2.19 3.62
CA ASP A 661 4.01 -2.29 5.03
C ASP A 661 5.04 -3.41 5.25
N ILE A 662 4.77 -4.59 4.68
CA ILE A 662 5.70 -5.73 4.70
C ILE A 662 7.06 -5.33 4.12
N ASP A 663 7.07 -4.68 2.96
CA ASP A 663 8.30 -4.24 2.30
C ASP A 663 9.03 -3.15 3.09
N ALA A 664 8.30 -2.17 3.63
CA ALA A 664 8.89 -1.11 4.46
C ALA A 664 9.53 -1.68 5.72
N VAL A 665 8.83 -2.53 6.47
CA VAL A 665 9.34 -3.18 7.67
C VAL A 665 10.54 -4.08 7.34
N LYS A 666 10.47 -4.88 6.28
CA LYS A 666 11.58 -5.74 5.86
C LYS A 666 12.80 -4.90 5.46
N LYS A 667 12.62 -3.84 4.68
CA LYS A 667 13.69 -2.95 4.20
C LYS A 667 14.36 -2.18 5.33
N THR A 668 13.58 -1.67 6.28
CA THR A 668 14.08 -0.77 7.32
C THR A 668 14.55 -1.52 8.56
N LEU A 669 13.82 -2.54 8.99
CA LEU A 669 14.05 -3.27 10.24
C LEU A 669 14.65 -4.67 10.04
N GLY A 670 14.62 -5.21 8.82
CA GLY A 670 15.21 -6.52 8.52
C GLY A 670 14.44 -7.71 9.08
N ILE A 671 13.17 -7.52 9.44
CA ILE A 671 12.32 -8.55 10.04
C ILE A 671 11.10 -8.86 9.16
N THR A 672 10.46 -10.00 9.46
CA THR A 672 9.11 -10.34 9.00
C THR A 672 8.26 -10.71 10.20
N SER A 673 6.96 -10.42 10.14
CA SER A 673 5.98 -10.78 11.17
C SER A 673 4.84 -11.63 10.59
N THR A 674 4.15 -12.39 11.44
CA THR A 674 2.85 -13.02 11.14
C THR A 674 1.69 -12.32 11.86
N TYR A 675 1.99 -11.26 12.61
CA TYR A 675 1.04 -10.48 13.39
C TYR A 675 0.77 -9.17 12.67
N PHE A 676 -0.51 -8.85 12.52
CA PHE A 676 -1.02 -7.60 11.97
C PHE A 676 -2.14 -7.10 12.88
N ARG A 677 -2.15 -5.80 13.14
CA ARG A 677 -3.29 -5.12 13.76
C ARG A 677 -3.89 -4.16 12.75
N PRO A 678 -5.21 -4.17 12.49
CA PRO A 678 -5.81 -3.18 11.61
C PRO A 678 -5.82 -1.79 12.26
N PRO A 679 -5.49 -0.73 11.51
CA PRO A 679 -5.84 0.63 11.91
C PRO A 679 -7.32 0.74 12.29
N PHE A 680 -7.59 1.53 13.32
CA PHE A 680 -8.94 1.78 13.88
C PHE A 680 -9.67 0.56 14.41
N GLY A 681 -9.07 -0.63 14.43
CA GLY A 681 -9.80 -1.86 14.74
C GLY A 681 -10.77 -2.31 13.65
N THR A 682 -10.72 -1.70 12.45
CA THR A 682 -11.64 -2.07 11.37
C THR A 682 -11.40 -3.50 10.91
N GLU A 683 -12.32 -4.39 11.28
CA GLU A 683 -12.31 -5.80 10.94
C GLU A 683 -13.38 -6.12 9.91
N GLY A 684 -13.04 -7.01 8.98
CA GLY A 684 -14.01 -7.66 8.13
C GLY A 684 -13.39 -8.78 7.30
N ALA A 685 -14.24 -9.40 6.49
CA ALA A 685 -13.85 -10.58 5.73
C ALA A 685 -12.79 -10.25 4.68
N ARG A 686 -12.88 -9.08 4.02
CA ARG A 686 -11.97 -8.72 2.93
C ARG A 686 -10.54 -8.59 3.45
N VAL A 687 -10.31 -7.74 4.45
CA VAL A 687 -8.96 -7.53 4.98
C VAL A 687 -8.35 -8.81 5.55
N ARG A 688 -9.15 -9.65 6.25
CA ARG A 688 -8.66 -10.91 6.82
C ARG A 688 -8.35 -11.97 5.77
N GLN A 689 -9.10 -12.02 4.68
CA GLN A 689 -8.83 -12.94 3.55
C GLN A 689 -7.55 -12.53 2.82
N ARG A 690 -7.40 -11.22 2.55
CA ARG A 690 -6.19 -10.69 1.90
C ARG A 690 -4.95 -10.92 2.76
N LEU A 691 -5.04 -10.63 4.06
CA LEU A 691 -3.95 -10.88 5.00
C LEU A 691 -3.53 -12.35 5.02
N GLU A 692 -4.47 -13.28 5.12
CA GLU A 692 -4.17 -14.72 5.12
C GLU A 692 -3.61 -15.22 3.78
N SER A 693 -4.06 -14.63 2.68
CA SER A 693 -3.55 -14.94 1.34
C SER A 693 -2.09 -14.48 1.16
N ILE A 694 -1.70 -13.35 1.75
CA ILE A 694 -0.35 -12.79 1.63
C ILE A 694 0.59 -13.42 2.67
N ILE A 695 0.09 -13.63 3.90
CA ILE A 695 0.83 -14.20 5.03
C ILE A 695 0.04 -15.38 5.59
N PRO A 696 0.25 -16.60 5.08
CA PRO A 696 -0.44 -17.79 5.59
C PRO A 696 -0.18 -18.01 7.09
N GLY A 697 -1.24 -18.30 7.85
CA GLY A 697 -1.18 -18.47 9.30
C GLY A 697 -1.13 -17.16 10.10
N SER A 698 -1.42 -16.03 9.45
CA SER A 698 -1.43 -14.71 10.06
C SER A 698 -2.41 -14.58 11.23
N LYS A 699 -2.06 -13.69 12.17
CA LYS A 699 -2.88 -13.30 13.32
C LYS A 699 -3.35 -11.86 13.14
N PHE A 700 -4.66 -11.70 13.13
CA PHE A 700 -5.34 -10.41 13.10
C PHE A 700 -5.63 -9.98 14.56
N VAL A 701 -4.76 -9.13 15.09
CA VAL A 701 -4.65 -8.83 16.51
C VAL A 701 -5.52 -7.65 16.90
N MET A 702 -6.57 -7.92 17.66
CA MET A 702 -7.44 -6.93 18.29
C MET A 702 -7.00 -6.70 19.76
N TRP A 703 -7.94 -6.42 20.65
CA TRP A 703 -7.68 -6.16 22.07
C TRP A 703 -8.86 -6.54 22.96
N SER A 704 -8.57 -6.79 24.24
CA SER A 704 -9.57 -6.98 25.30
C SER A 704 -9.44 -5.97 26.44
N VAL A 705 -8.46 -5.07 26.34
CA VAL A 705 -8.22 -3.94 27.25
C VAL A 705 -7.92 -2.73 26.39
N ASP A 706 -8.78 -1.72 26.42
CA ASP A 706 -8.60 -0.47 25.67
C ASP A 706 -8.42 0.70 26.64
N VAL A 707 -7.27 1.39 26.56
CA VAL A 707 -7.05 2.60 27.37
C VAL A 707 -7.89 3.79 26.89
N GLN A 708 -8.41 3.74 25.66
CA GLN A 708 -9.17 4.81 25.00
C GLN A 708 -8.43 6.15 25.02
N ASP A 709 -7.12 6.11 24.82
CA ASP A 709 -6.26 7.29 24.79
C ASP A 709 -6.64 8.25 23.66
N TYR A 710 -7.03 7.73 22.50
CA TYR A 710 -7.57 8.52 21.38
C TYR A 710 -8.76 9.41 21.78
N LEU A 711 -9.54 9.01 22.81
CA LEU A 711 -10.68 9.76 23.31
C LEU A 711 -10.29 10.69 24.49
N TRP A 712 -9.46 10.20 25.41
CA TRP A 712 -9.27 10.86 26.71
C TRP A 712 -7.95 11.61 26.86
N ALA A 713 -6.90 11.25 26.10
CA ALA A 713 -5.54 11.71 26.39
C ALA A 713 -5.36 13.23 26.29
N GLN A 714 -6.13 13.89 25.42
CA GLN A 714 -6.16 15.33 25.23
C GLN A 714 -7.43 15.99 25.80
N SER A 715 -8.28 15.23 26.49
CA SER A 715 -9.47 15.74 27.15
C SER A 715 -9.13 16.42 28.49
N PRO A 716 -10.07 17.17 29.11
CA PRO A 716 -9.91 17.67 30.47
C PRO A 716 -9.82 16.59 31.57
N THR A 717 -10.14 15.33 31.24
CA THR A 717 -10.17 14.19 32.17
C THR A 717 -9.33 13.01 31.65
N PRO A 718 -8.02 13.19 31.42
CA PRO A 718 -7.16 12.15 30.86
C PRO A 718 -7.05 10.91 31.76
N GLU A 719 -7.33 11.03 33.06
CA GLU A 719 -7.39 9.95 34.04
C GLU A 719 -8.42 8.86 33.71
N ASN A 720 -9.41 9.15 32.86
CA ASN A 720 -10.35 8.13 32.39
C ASN A 720 -9.66 6.96 31.67
N GLN A 721 -8.45 7.17 31.13
CA GLN A 721 -7.64 6.08 30.58
C GLN A 721 -7.32 5.01 31.63
N ILE A 722 -7.01 5.42 32.86
CA ILE A 722 -6.74 4.51 33.98
C ILE A 722 -8.03 3.78 34.36
N THR A 723 -9.14 4.51 34.49
CA THR A 723 -10.45 3.91 34.82
C THR A 723 -10.86 2.84 33.80
N ASN A 724 -10.71 3.13 32.50
CA ASN A 724 -11.05 2.18 31.43
C ASN A 724 -10.15 0.94 31.46
N PHE A 725 -8.84 1.14 31.60
CA PHE A 725 -7.87 0.06 31.76
C PHE A 725 -8.22 -0.83 32.97
N GLU A 726 -8.46 -0.23 34.14
CA GLU A 726 -8.83 -0.96 35.36
C GLU A 726 -10.13 -1.76 35.18
N ASN A 727 -11.13 -1.18 34.49
CA ASN A 727 -12.41 -1.84 34.23
C ASN A 727 -12.24 -3.08 33.35
N ASP A 728 -11.54 -2.97 32.21
CA ASP A 728 -11.36 -4.09 31.30
C ASP A 728 -10.49 -5.20 31.90
N VAL A 729 -9.44 -4.83 32.64
CA VAL A 729 -8.62 -5.78 33.39
C VAL A 729 -9.43 -6.52 34.45
N LYS A 730 -10.30 -5.81 35.20
CA LYS A 730 -11.19 -6.42 36.20
C LYS A 730 -12.16 -7.42 35.60
N LEU A 731 -12.61 -7.19 34.37
CA LEU A 731 -13.46 -8.12 33.63
C LEU A 731 -12.67 -9.29 33.01
N GLY A 732 -11.35 -9.33 33.15
CA GLY A 732 -10.51 -10.45 32.75
C GLY A 732 -9.67 -10.21 31.48
N GLY A 733 -9.78 -9.03 30.86
CA GLY A 733 -8.98 -8.64 29.69
C GLY A 733 -7.48 -8.79 29.94
N ASN A 734 -6.74 -9.10 28.87
CA ASN A 734 -5.30 -9.38 28.95
C ASN A 734 -4.48 -9.02 27.71
N LEU A 735 -5.08 -8.40 26.71
CA LEU A 735 -4.40 -7.92 25.51
C LEU A 735 -4.73 -6.45 25.34
N VAL A 736 -3.75 -5.58 25.58
CA VAL A 736 -3.91 -4.13 25.64
C VAL A 736 -3.75 -3.52 24.26
N VAL A 737 -4.57 -2.53 23.94
CA VAL A 737 -4.26 -1.50 22.94
C VAL A 737 -3.97 -0.17 23.63
N MET A 738 -2.94 0.53 23.15
CA MET A 738 -2.58 1.89 23.54
C MET A 738 -1.63 2.49 22.50
N HIS A 739 -1.43 3.80 22.50
CA HIS A 739 -0.57 4.50 21.55
C HIS A 739 0.46 5.36 22.30
N TYR A 740 1.68 5.44 21.79
CA TYR A 740 2.67 6.43 22.27
C TYR A 740 2.62 7.72 21.45
N LEU A 741 1.42 8.24 21.24
CA LEU A 741 1.15 9.50 20.54
C LEU A 741 0.90 10.67 21.51
N TYR A 742 0.59 10.39 22.78
CA TYR A 742 0.15 11.39 23.74
C TYR A 742 0.99 11.42 25.01
N GLU A 743 1.35 12.63 25.45
CA GLU A 743 2.11 12.87 26.67
C GLU A 743 1.46 12.20 27.90
N THR A 744 0.15 12.34 28.07
CA THR A 744 -0.60 11.79 29.22
C THR A 744 -0.60 10.26 29.22
N THR A 745 -0.81 9.63 28.06
CA THR A 745 -0.79 8.18 27.91
C THR A 745 0.58 7.60 28.26
N VAL A 746 1.65 8.21 27.77
CA VAL A 746 3.02 7.78 28.09
C VAL A 746 3.31 7.97 29.59
N ASN A 747 2.81 9.06 30.20
CA ASN A 747 2.94 9.30 31.64
C ASN A 747 2.13 8.31 32.51
N TYR A 748 1.04 7.74 31.99
CA TYR A 748 0.25 6.73 32.67
C TYR A 748 0.72 5.29 32.46
N LEU A 749 1.65 5.03 31.52
CA LEU A 749 2.20 3.69 31.28
C LEU A 749 2.71 2.99 32.56
N PRO A 750 3.47 3.64 33.48
CA PRO A 750 3.87 3.00 34.74
C PRO A 750 2.66 2.53 35.57
N ARG A 751 1.56 3.28 35.56
CA ARG A 751 0.33 2.93 36.29
C ARG A 751 -0.39 1.76 35.64
N PHE A 752 -0.51 1.74 34.31
CA PHE A 752 -1.07 0.59 33.58
C PHE A 752 -0.29 -0.69 33.87
N ILE A 753 1.05 -0.62 33.83
CA ILE A 753 1.92 -1.75 34.16
C ILE A 753 1.71 -2.20 35.61
N ALA A 754 1.61 -1.28 36.57
CA ALA A 754 1.38 -1.63 37.98
C ALA A 754 0.04 -2.36 38.17
N ILE A 755 -1.02 -1.90 37.51
CA ILE A 755 -2.34 -2.56 37.52
C ILE A 755 -2.25 -3.95 36.90
N ALA A 756 -1.62 -4.08 35.72
CA ALA A 756 -1.42 -5.38 35.07
C ALA A 756 -0.63 -6.35 35.97
N LYS A 757 0.45 -5.91 36.62
CA LYS A 757 1.23 -6.73 37.57
C LYS A 757 0.41 -7.17 38.79
N SER A 758 -0.52 -6.34 39.26
CA SER A 758 -1.38 -6.66 40.41
C SER A 758 -2.32 -7.85 40.15
N THR A 759 -2.54 -8.20 38.87
CA THR A 759 -3.32 -9.39 38.49
C THR A 759 -2.58 -10.70 38.76
N GLY A 760 -1.26 -10.66 39.02
CA GLY A 760 -0.42 -11.85 39.15
C GLY A 760 -0.09 -12.55 37.81
N LYS A 761 -0.56 -12.02 36.67
CA LYS A 761 -0.22 -12.53 35.34
C LYS A 761 1.22 -12.15 34.95
N GLN A 762 1.84 -12.97 34.12
CA GLN A 762 3.14 -12.70 33.51
C GLN A 762 2.96 -11.74 32.32
N LEU A 763 3.64 -10.61 32.36
CA LEU A 763 3.63 -9.62 31.28
C LEU A 763 4.65 -10.03 30.21
N MET A 764 4.21 -10.11 28.95
CA MET A 764 4.99 -10.63 27.83
C MET A 764 4.57 -10.00 26.50
N ARG A 765 5.24 -10.40 25.42
CA ARG A 765 4.91 -9.98 24.05
C ARG A 765 3.70 -10.77 23.52
N VAL A 766 3.09 -10.27 22.45
CA VAL A 766 1.94 -10.90 21.80
C VAL A 766 2.30 -12.29 21.25
N ASP A 767 3.42 -12.45 20.56
CA ASP A 767 3.83 -13.77 20.05
C ASP A 767 3.99 -14.83 21.15
N GLN A 768 4.60 -14.46 22.28
CA GLN A 768 4.72 -15.32 23.47
C GLN A 768 3.36 -15.64 24.09
N CYS A 769 2.45 -14.66 24.14
CA CYS A 769 1.11 -14.84 24.70
C CYS A 769 0.19 -15.68 23.80
N MET A 770 0.50 -15.74 22.50
CA MET A 770 -0.16 -16.57 21.50
C MET A 770 0.50 -17.95 21.32
N GLU A 771 1.53 -18.25 22.14
CA GLU A 771 2.26 -19.51 22.12
C GLU A 771 2.90 -19.80 20.75
N ASP A 772 3.35 -18.75 20.07
CA ASP A 772 4.01 -18.87 18.77
C ASP A 772 5.28 -19.73 18.89
N PRO A 773 5.44 -20.77 18.07
CA PRO A 773 6.64 -21.61 18.10
C PRO A 773 7.93 -20.85 17.75
N ASN A 774 7.82 -19.69 17.08
CA ASN A 774 8.95 -18.85 16.74
C ASN A 774 9.22 -17.75 17.77
N ALA A 775 8.39 -17.63 18.81
CA ALA A 775 8.64 -16.67 19.87
C ALA A 775 9.88 -17.06 20.70
N PRO A 776 10.78 -16.11 20.99
CA PRO A 776 11.79 -16.25 22.02
C PRO A 776 11.27 -16.86 23.34
N PRO A 777 12.10 -17.67 24.02
CA PRO A 777 11.79 -18.20 25.34
C PRO A 777 11.40 -17.09 26.33
N LEU A 778 10.57 -17.47 27.30
CA LEU A 778 10.09 -16.58 28.38
C LEU A 778 11.21 -16.13 29.33
#